data_AF-A0A536T0U0-F1
#
_entry.id   AF-A0A536T0U0-F1
#
_cell.length_a   1.000
_cell.length_b   1.000
_cell.length_c   1.000
_cell.angle_alpha   90.00
_cell.angle_beta   90.00
_cell.angle_gamma   90.00
#
_symmetry.space_group_name_H-M   'P 1'
#
loop_
_entity.id
_entity.type
_entity.pdbx_description
1 polymer ?
#
loop_
_entity_poly.entity_id
_entity_poly.type
_entity_poly.pdbx_seq_one_letter_code
_entity_poly.pdbx_strand_id
1 'polypeptide(L)'
;MSLDHYPRGVLVPALTPFHSDLSVDEKRFVAHCQWLLDEGANGLAVFGTTSEANSLSISERKALLERLIDSGISPRMLMPGTGCCALPDTVALTRHAVERNCFGVLMLPPFYYKGVTDDGIYASIAEVIQRVADSRLRIYLYHIPPMAGVGFSLALVDRLLKAFPEVVVGLKDSSGDWKNTQALLQTFPSFEVFPGSETYLLEALRMGSAGCISATANVNVAPMRKLIEVWKTPAADAMQQELTAIRAAIQKFPMVSRAAALRHASSGHRGMTGGMRRGLTSYGDAQFSLFLRKAFIKAMGYSDDALERPIVGITNTYSEFNPCHATVPQLIAAVKRGVMLAGGLPMEFPTISIHESFAYPTSMYLRNLMALDTEEMIRAQPVDAVVLIGGCDKTIPAQLMAAASANVPSIVLPTGPMLTRTHRGERLGACTDCRRYWAKFRAGEVDQHEIDAVNARLAPTAGTCMVMGTASTIACMTEAMGMSLPGSATIPAVHAERLRLAEASGARAVALAQSGPRPDAVMSPKAFTNALTVLHAIGGSTNALIHVTAIAARRGVRIDLNSFDALGRKVPVLVDLKPSGQHYMEHLHDAGGLNAVLRELRSLLHLDAPTVSGQTLEEVIAASEINPAQQVVRSVANPIFPSGGIAVLRGNLAPGGAVIKHSSATASLLKHTGRAVVFDSLEDLAARIDAPDLDVAADDVLVLRNAGPRGAPGMPEAGYLPIPKKLAQQGVKDMVRISDARMSGTAFGTIVLHITPESAIGGPLALLQTGDRIRLD
;
A
#
# COMPACT_ATOMS: atom_id res chain seq x y z
N MET A 1 40.95 47.65 -6.82
CA MET A 1 40.36 47.14 -5.55
C MET A 1 39.56 45.90 -5.91
N SER A 2 40.02 44.72 -5.49
CA SER A 2 39.49 43.46 -5.99
C SER A 2 38.08 43.18 -5.45
N LEU A 3 37.16 42.94 -6.37
CA LEU A 3 35.78 42.54 -6.15
C LEU A 3 35.76 41.00 -5.97
N ASP A 4 36.39 40.49 -4.91
CA ASP A 4 36.59 39.05 -4.78
C ASP A 4 35.38 38.32 -4.15
N HIS A 5 34.72 37.56 -5.03
CA HIS A 5 33.78 36.44 -4.85
C HIS A 5 32.31 36.75 -4.45
N TYR A 6 31.48 36.85 -5.49
CA TYR A 6 30.02 36.80 -5.45
C TYR A 6 29.48 35.38 -5.74
N PRO A 7 28.21 35.04 -5.45
CA PRO A 7 27.84 33.65 -5.23
C PRO A 7 27.71 32.84 -6.52
N ARG A 8 28.82 32.26 -6.94
CA ARG A 8 28.86 31.04 -7.74
C ARG A 8 28.50 29.86 -6.83
N GLY A 9 27.72 28.92 -7.34
CA GLY A 9 27.28 27.74 -6.60
C GLY A 9 25.77 27.54 -6.63
N VAL A 10 25.19 27.08 -5.52
CA VAL A 10 23.74 26.80 -5.44
C VAL A 10 23.00 28.05 -4.99
N LEU A 11 22.24 28.68 -5.89
CA LEU A 11 21.30 29.73 -5.54
C LEU A 11 19.90 29.14 -5.37
N VAL A 12 19.26 29.40 -4.24
CA VAL A 12 17.94 28.82 -3.95
C VAL A 12 16.85 29.83 -4.27
N PRO A 13 15.91 29.54 -5.18
CA PRO A 13 14.72 30.35 -5.34
C PRO A 13 13.76 30.06 -4.18
N ALA A 14 13.94 30.79 -3.08
CA ALA A 14 13.30 30.51 -1.81
C ALA A 14 11.77 30.60 -1.90
N LEU A 15 11.08 29.62 -1.32
CA LEU A 15 9.61 29.60 -1.24
C LEU A 15 9.10 30.71 -0.32
N THR A 16 7.99 31.34 -0.70
CA THR A 16 7.28 32.31 0.15
C THR A 16 6.14 31.60 0.89
N PRO A 17 6.20 31.47 2.22
CA PRO A 17 5.10 30.96 3.02
C PRO A 17 3.99 32.01 3.16
N PHE A 18 2.74 31.55 3.14
CA PHE A 18 1.55 32.38 3.33
C PHE A 18 0.73 31.81 4.50
N HIS A 19 0.06 32.70 5.21
CA HIS A 19 -1.01 32.37 6.14
C HIS A 19 -2.26 31.91 5.37
N SER A 20 -3.24 31.36 6.08
CA SER A 20 -4.49 30.87 5.48
C SER A 20 -5.36 31.98 4.86
N ASP A 21 -5.15 33.22 5.29
CA ASP A 21 -5.80 34.42 4.73
C ASP A 21 -5.06 35.01 3.53
N LEU A 22 -4.05 34.29 3.00
CA LEU A 22 -3.18 34.68 1.88
C LEU A 22 -2.21 35.83 2.19
N SER A 23 -2.13 36.30 3.43
CA SER A 23 -1.08 37.23 3.85
C SER A 23 0.27 36.49 3.95
N VAL A 24 1.38 37.19 3.73
CA VAL A 24 2.72 36.59 3.79
C VAL A 24 3.12 36.30 5.24
N ASP A 25 3.63 35.10 5.50
CA ASP A 25 4.25 34.76 6.78
C ASP A 25 5.71 35.23 6.79
N GLU A 26 5.91 36.52 7.10
CA GLU A 26 7.23 37.17 7.05
C GLU A 26 8.26 36.46 7.93
N LYS A 27 7.86 36.05 9.15
CA LYS A 27 8.76 35.39 10.11
C LYS A 27 9.26 34.07 9.57
N ARG A 28 8.35 33.26 9.02
CA ARG A 28 8.70 31.96 8.44
C ARG A 28 9.49 32.11 7.14
N PHE A 29 9.22 33.15 6.35
CA PHE A 29 10.00 33.44 5.16
C PHE A 29 11.46 33.74 5.49
N VAL A 30 11.69 34.61 6.49
CA VAL A 30 13.03 34.93 6.99
C VAL A 30 13.72 33.68 7.54
N ALA A 31 13.04 32.91 8.40
CA ALA A 31 13.59 31.69 8.98
C ALA A 31 13.96 30.64 7.92
N HIS A 32 13.12 30.46 6.90
CA HIS A 32 13.38 29.57 5.77
C HIS A 32 14.61 30.01 4.97
N CYS A 33 14.72 31.31 4.69
CA CYS A 33 15.87 31.87 3.98
C CYS A 33 17.18 31.70 4.78
N GLN A 34 17.16 31.94 6.09
CA GLN A 34 18.33 31.73 6.94
C GLN A 34 18.73 30.26 6.97
N TRP A 35 17.77 29.35 7.16
CA TRP A 35 18.02 27.91 7.15
C TRP A 35 18.65 27.44 5.84
N LEU A 36 18.20 27.94 4.69
CA LEU A 36 18.79 27.60 3.40
C LEU A 36 20.27 27.98 3.30
N LEU A 37 20.64 29.15 3.83
CA LEU A 37 22.03 29.61 3.89
C LEU A 37 22.85 28.73 4.85
N ASP A 38 22.30 28.41 6.02
CA ASP A 38 22.94 27.56 7.02
C ASP A 38 23.19 26.13 6.48
N GLU A 39 22.31 25.62 5.61
CA GLU A 39 22.46 24.32 4.94
C GLU A 39 23.40 24.36 3.71
N GLY A 40 23.99 25.52 3.42
CA GLY A 40 25.03 25.66 2.39
C GLY A 40 24.56 26.25 1.07
N ALA A 41 23.42 26.95 1.01
CA ALA A 41 23.11 27.80 -0.13
C ALA A 41 24.16 28.91 -0.27
N ASN A 42 24.66 29.12 -1.49
CA ASN A 42 25.59 30.21 -1.77
C ASN A 42 24.87 31.56 -1.88
N GLY A 43 23.56 31.55 -2.14
CA GLY A 43 22.72 32.73 -2.16
C GLY A 43 21.26 32.39 -2.42
N LEU A 44 20.40 33.40 -2.40
CA LEU A 44 18.96 33.26 -2.48
C LEU A 44 18.41 34.08 -3.66
N ALA A 45 17.76 33.39 -4.60
CA ALA A 45 17.07 33.98 -5.74
C ALA A 45 15.59 34.23 -5.42
N VAL A 46 15.33 35.14 -4.48
CA VAL A 46 13.97 35.42 -3.96
C VAL A 46 13.10 36.11 -5.01
N PHE A 47 11.77 36.02 -4.86
CA PHE A 47 10.78 36.65 -5.76
C PHE A 47 10.86 36.21 -7.23
N GLY A 48 11.23 34.95 -7.47
CA GLY A 48 11.03 34.30 -8.78
C GLY A 48 9.68 33.59 -8.88
N THR A 49 9.50 32.77 -9.93
CA THR A 49 8.28 31.95 -10.11
C THR A 49 8.07 30.96 -8.95
N THR A 50 9.13 30.32 -8.47
CA THR A 50 9.06 29.40 -7.31
C THR A 50 8.67 30.12 -6.02
N SER A 51 9.06 31.39 -5.87
CA SER A 51 8.70 32.23 -4.73
C SER A 51 7.29 32.82 -4.84
N GLU A 52 6.52 32.48 -5.88
CA GLU A 52 5.17 33.01 -6.11
C GLU A 52 5.12 34.55 -6.20
N ALA A 53 6.13 35.18 -6.81
CA ALA A 53 6.22 36.64 -6.87
C ALA A 53 5.03 37.35 -7.54
N ASN A 54 4.32 36.68 -8.44
CA ASN A 54 3.12 37.24 -9.07
C ASN A 54 1.89 37.24 -8.15
N SER A 55 1.98 36.59 -6.98
CA SER A 55 0.99 36.65 -5.91
C SER A 55 1.29 37.77 -4.90
N LEU A 56 2.40 38.50 -5.08
CA LEU A 56 2.86 39.54 -4.17
C LEU A 56 2.80 40.92 -4.85
N SER A 57 2.29 41.90 -4.12
CA SER A 57 2.43 43.31 -4.50
C SER A 57 3.89 43.75 -4.49
N ILE A 58 4.17 44.89 -5.11
CA ILE A 58 5.51 45.50 -5.11
C ILE A 58 5.91 45.92 -3.71
N SER A 59 4.96 46.45 -2.94
CA SER A 59 5.19 46.87 -1.55
C SER A 59 5.57 45.68 -0.68
N GLU A 60 4.88 44.54 -0.80
CA GLU A 60 5.23 43.31 -0.08
C GLU A 60 6.61 42.79 -0.47
N ARG A 61 6.96 42.79 -1.76
CA ARG A 61 8.29 42.36 -2.20
C ARG A 61 9.42 43.25 -1.66
N LYS A 62 9.22 44.57 -1.62
CA LYS A 62 10.18 45.51 -1.02
C LYS A 62 10.30 45.28 0.48
N ALA A 63 9.17 45.21 1.19
CA ALA A 63 9.16 44.97 2.63
C ALA A 63 9.84 43.65 3.00
N LEU A 64 9.54 42.55 2.28
CA LEU A 64 10.17 41.25 2.52
C LEU A 64 11.68 41.27 2.23
N LEU A 65 12.13 42.00 1.21
CA LEU A 65 13.56 42.16 0.93
C LEU A 65 14.25 42.88 2.09
N GLU A 66 13.66 43.97 2.58
CA GLU A 66 14.16 44.71 3.75
C GLU A 66 14.19 43.82 4.99
N ARG A 67 13.14 43.02 5.24
CA ARG A 67 13.12 42.06 6.36
C ARG A 67 14.23 41.04 6.32
N LEU A 68 14.57 40.49 5.15
CA LEU A 68 15.71 39.58 5.02
C LEU A 68 17.03 40.27 5.36
N ILE A 69 17.20 41.52 4.94
CA ILE A 69 18.42 42.29 5.21
C ILE A 69 18.50 42.65 6.69
N ASP A 70 17.39 43.14 7.27
CA ASP A 70 17.28 43.51 8.68
C ASP A 70 17.47 42.31 9.61
N SER A 71 17.16 41.10 9.16
CA SER A 71 17.41 39.87 9.92
C SER A 71 18.88 39.43 9.93
N GLY A 72 19.77 40.16 9.25
CA GLY A 72 21.21 39.89 9.19
C GLY A 72 21.67 39.12 7.96
N ILE A 73 20.78 38.80 7.00
CA ILE A 73 21.22 38.20 5.73
C ILE A 73 21.91 39.26 4.89
N SER A 74 23.17 39.01 4.54
CA SER A 74 23.94 39.93 3.69
C SER A 74 23.21 40.18 2.37
N PRO A 75 22.97 41.44 1.96
CA PRO A 75 22.40 41.75 0.65
C PRO A 75 23.21 41.15 -0.51
N ARG A 76 24.52 40.94 -0.31
CA ARG A 76 25.41 40.29 -1.30
C ARG A 76 25.09 38.82 -1.56
N MET A 77 24.21 38.20 -0.76
CA MET A 77 23.70 36.84 -0.99
C MET A 77 22.30 36.85 -1.62
N LEU A 78 21.69 38.01 -1.88
CA LEU A 78 20.31 38.13 -2.36
C LEU A 78 20.26 38.55 -3.83
N MET A 79 19.49 37.81 -4.63
CA MET A 79 19.18 38.12 -6.03
C MET A 79 17.65 38.20 -6.22
N PRO A 80 17.01 39.33 -5.87
CA PRO A 80 15.56 39.47 -6.00
C PRO A 80 15.08 39.47 -7.45
N GLY A 81 13.95 38.83 -7.68
CA GLY A 81 13.23 38.86 -8.95
C GLY A 81 12.48 40.18 -9.13
N THR A 82 12.75 40.88 -10.24
CA THR A 82 12.25 42.25 -10.45
C THR A 82 11.35 42.43 -11.66
N GLY A 83 11.37 41.49 -12.63
CA GLY A 83 10.54 41.59 -13.84
C GLY A 83 9.04 41.49 -13.53
N CYS A 84 8.28 42.50 -13.96
CA CYS A 84 6.83 42.63 -13.77
C CYS A 84 6.12 42.89 -15.10
N CYS A 85 4.79 42.73 -15.14
CA CYS A 85 4.00 43.11 -16.32
C CYS A 85 4.12 44.60 -16.66
N ALA A 86 4.16 45.45 -15.64
CA ALA A 86 4.33 46.88 -15.80
C ALA A 86 5.82 47.26 -15.70
N LEU A 87 6.28 48.01 -16.69
CA LEU A 87 7.66 48.46 -16.77
C LEU A 87 8.06 49.39 -15.60
N PRO A 88 7.24 50.37 -15.16
CA PRO A 88 7.58 51.20 -14.00
C PRO A 88 7.81 50.40 -12.72
N ASP A 89 7.06 49.31 -12.54
CA ASP A 89 7.18 48.44 -11.37
C ASP A 89 8.48 47.64 -11.41
N THR A 90 8.88 47.19 -12.61
CA THR A 90 10.18 46.57 -12.83
C THR A 90 11.30 47.54 -12.47
N VAL A 91 11.25 48.78 -12.97
CA VAL A 91 12.23 49.84 -12.63
C VAL A 91 12.25 50.09 -11.11
N ALA A 92 11.10 50.19 -10.46
CA ALA A 92 10.99 50.48 -9.04
C ALA A 92 11.57 49.36 -8.15
N LEU A 93 11.39 48.10 -8.52
CA LEU A 93 11.97 46.95 -7.82
C LEU A 93 13.47 46.81 -8.10
N THR A 94 13.89 47.01 -9.35
CA THR A 94 15.30 46.97 -9.72
C THR A 94 16.10 48.05 -9.01
N ARG A 95 15.61 49.30 -9.00
CA ARG A 95 16.26 50.40 -8.26
C ARG A 95 16.36 50.09 -6.77
N HIS A 96 15.27 49.59 -6.18
CA HIS A 96 15.25 49.24 -4.76
C HIS A 96 16.27 48.15 -4.39
N ALA A 97 16.41 47.11 -5.21
CA ALA A 97 17.42 46.08 -5.00
C ALA A 97 18.86 46.63 -5.08
N VAL A 98 19.12 47.56 -6.02
CA VAL A 98 20.43 48.21 -6.16
C VAL A 98 20.74 49.14 -4.98
N GLU A 99 19.76 49.92 -4.51
CA GLU A 99 19.89 50.80 -3.34
C GLU A 99 20.27 50.00 -2.08
N ARG A 100 19.76 48.77 -1.95
CA ARG A 100 20.07 47.86 -0.85
C ARG A 100 21.35 47.04 -1.05
N ASN A 101 22.10 47.29 -2.13
CA ASN A 101 23.33 46.58 -2.49
C ASN A 101 23.15 45.07 -2.67
N CYS A 102 21.98 44.64 -3.18
CA CYS A 102 21.78 43.24 -3.58
C CYS A 102 22.83 42.80 -4.62
N PHE A 103 23.12 41.50 -4.66
CA PHE A 103 24.11 40.94 -5.58
C PHE A 103 23.81 41.27 -7.05
N GLY A 104 22.54 41.15 -7.42
CA GLY A 104 22.00 41.47 -8.73
C GLY A 104 20.50 41.27 -8.73
N VAL A 105 19.86 41.43 -9.88
CA VAL A 105 18.43 41.18 -10.03
C VAL A 105 18.17 40.07 -11.02
N LEU A 106 17.19 39.23 -10.72
CA LEU A 106 16.72 38.19 -11.65
C LEU A 106 15.55 38.76 -12.46
N MET A 107 15.78 39.08 -13.73
CA MET A 107 14.84 39.88 -14.53
C MET A 107 14.10 39.02 -15.55
N LEU A 108 12.79 38.85 -15.36
CA LEU A 108 11.92 38.24 -16.37
C LEU A 108 11.79 39.16 -17.60
N PRO A 109 11.68 38.58 -18.81
CA PRO A 109 11.30 39.35 -20.00
C PRO A 109 9.86 39.87 -19.85
N PRO A 110 9.44 40.88 -20.63
CA PRO A 110 8.05 41.34 -20.64
C PRO A 110 7.12 40.21 -21.06
N PHE A 111 6.38 39.64 -20.11
CA PHE A 111 5.71 38.34 -20.30
C PHE A 111 4.19 38.43 -20.47
N TYR A 112 3.57 39.61 -20.26
CA TYR A 112 2.12 39.76 -20.40
C TYR A 112 1.69 39.64 -21.88
N TYR A 113 2.39 40.38 -22.76
CA TYR A 113 2.19 40.31 -24.20
C TYR A 113 2.96 39.11 -24.79
N LYS A 114 2.31 38.33 -25.65
CA LYS A 114 2.92 37.16 -26.32
C LYS A 114 3.43 37.54 -27.71
N GLY A 115 4.42 36.81 -28.21
CA GLY A 115 4.99 37.06 -29.55
C GLY A 115 5.84 38.34 -29.64
N VAL A 116 6.35 38.84 -28.50
CA VAL A 116 7.26 39.98 -28.46
C VAL A 116 8.57 39.59 -29.18
N THR A 117 9.00 40.42 -30.13
CA THR A 117 10.24 40.22 -30.87
C THR A 117 11.46 40.50 -30.00
N ASP A 118 12.64 40.04 -30.44
CA ASP A 118 13.91 40.36 -29.77
C ASP A 118 14.12 41.88 -29.64
N ASP A 119 13.68 42.67 -30.62
CA ASP A 119 13.73 44.14 -30.53
C ASP A 119 12.88 44.69 -29.39
N GLY A 120 11.67 44.15 -29.20
CA GLY A 120 10.78 44.56 -28.11
C GLY A 120 11.34 44.19 -26.74
N ILE A 121 11.93 43.00 -26.62
CA ILE A 121 12.57 42.56 -25.36
C ILE A 121 13.83 43.41 -25.10
N TYR A 122 14.67 43.65 -26.11
CA TYR A 122 15.83 44.54 -26.01
C TYR A 122 15.42 45.92 -25.52
N ALA A 123 14.42 46.54 -26.15
CA ALA A 123 13.94 47.86 -25.77
C ALA A 123 13.42 47.90 -24.33
N SER A 124 12.68 46.88 -23.90
CA SER A 124 12.20 46.78 -22.52
C SER A 124 13.36 46.69 -21.51
N ILE A 125 14.36 45.86 -21.75
CA ILE A 125 15.51 45.71 -20.84
C ILE A 125 16.37 46.98 -20.84
N ALA A 126 16.63 47.56 -22.01
CA ALA A 126 17.37 48.81 -22.16
C ALA A 126 16.69 49.97 -21.41
N GLU A 127 15.37 50.09 -21.51
CA GLU A 127 14.60 51.12 -20.79
C GLU A 127 14.70 50.95 -19.27
N VAL A 128 14.71 49.71 -18.75
CA VAL A 128 14.95 49.49 -17.31
C VAL A 128 16.35 49.94 -16.91
N ILE A 129 17.38 49.55 -17.67
CA ILE A 129 18.78 49.91 -17.39
C ILE A 129 18.93 51.45 -17.38
N GLN A 130 18.40 52.12 -18.40
CA GLN A 130 18.48 53.57 -18.54
C GLN A 130 17.71 54.31 -17.45
N ARG A 131 16.54 53.83 -17.03
CA ARG A 131 15.76 54.47 -15.96
C ARG A 131 16.30 54.20 -14.57
N VAL A 132 16.95 53.06 -14.34
CA VAL A 132 17.62 52.79 -13.07
C VAL A 132 18.88 53.64 -12.95
N ALA A 133 19.64 53.80 -14.05
CA ALA A 133 20.78 54.70 -14.17
C ALA A 133 21.84 54.56 -13.06
N ASP A 134 22.08 53.33 -12.58
CA ASP A 134 23.05 53.05 -11.51
C ASP A 134 24.11 52.05 -12.00
N SER A 135 25.38 52.44 -11.91
CA SER A 135 26.51 51.62 -12.38
C SER A 135 26.73 50.34 -11.59
N ARG A 136 26.12 50.22 -10.40
CA ARG A 136 26.14 49.00 -9.57
C ARG A 136 25.13 47.96 -10.03
N LEU A 137 24.22 48.29 -10.95
CA LEU A 137 23.22 47.37 -11.44
C LEU A 137 23.88 46.16 -12.12
N ARG A 138 23.44 44.97 -11.70
CA ARG A 138 23.80 43.68 -12.30
C ARG A 138 22.53 42.91 -12.58
N ILE A 139 22.29 42.57 -13.85
CA ILE A 139 21.11 41.87 -14.34
C ILE A 139 21.48 40.44 -14.69
N TYR A 140 20.74 39.51 -14.09
CA TYR A 140 20.66 38.13 -14.49
C TYR A 140 19.36 37.93 -15.26
N LEU A 141 19.45 37.64 -16.55
CA LEU A 141 18.28 37.42 -17.40
C LEU A 141 17.56 36.14 -16.96
N TYR A 142 16.25 36.20 -16.74
CA TYR A 142 15.48 35.03 -16.34
C TYR A 142 14.78 34.41 -17.54
N HIS A 143 15.44 33.44 -18.18
CA HIS A 143 14.92 32.72 -19.33
C HIS A 143 13.98 31.58 -18.91
N ILE A 144 12.66 31.78 -18.99
CA ILE A 144 11.66 30.73 -18.69
C ILE A 144 10.51 30.68 -19.72
N PRO A 145 10.79 30.37 -21.01
CA PRO A 145 9.78 30.35 -22.06
C PRO A 145 8.52 29.52 -21.75
N PRO A 146 8.60 28.34 -21.08
CA PRO A 146 7.40 27.57 -20.75
C PRO A 146 6.36 28.35 -19.91
N MET A 147 6.81 29.31 -19.10
CA MET A 147 5.94 30.14 -18.26
C MET A 147 5.72 31.53 -18.84
N ALA A 148 6.79 32.17 -19.32
CA ALA A 148 6.72 33.54 -19.84
C ALA A 148 6.07 33.61 -21.23
N GLY A 149 6.14 32.55 -22.02
CA GLY A 149 5.71 32.54 -23.43
C GLY A 149 6.61 33.35 -24.37
N VAL A 150 7.71 33.90 -23.84
CA VAL A 150 8.77 34.62 -24.54
C VAL A 150 10.12 34.23 -23.92
N GLY A 151 11.20 34.36 -24.68
CA GLY A 151 12.54 33.95 -24.25
C GLY A 151 13.60 34.97 -24.65
N PHE A 152 14.84 34.63 -24.40
CA PHE A 152 16.02 35.38 -24.81
C PHE A 152 16.76 34.55 -25.85
N SER A 153 16.75 34.98 -27.10
CA SER A 153 17.53 34.32 -28.15
C SER A 153 19.04 34.58 -27.93
N LEU A 154 19.90 33.74 -28.51
CA LEU A 154 21.35 33.98 -28.47
C LEU A 154 21.72 35.33 -29.10
N ALA A 155 21.05 35.71 -30.19
CA ALA A 155 21.29 37.00 -30.86
C ALA A 155 20.90 38.19 -29.96
N LEU A 156 19.80 38.07 -29.22
CA LEU A 156 19.38 39.07 -28.25
C LEU A 156 20.36 39.17 -27.07
N VAL A 157 20.81 38.04 -26.54
CA VAL A 157 21.82 38.01 -25.46
C VAL A 157 23.12 38.68 -25.93
N ASP A 158 23.63 38.33 -27.11
CA ASP A 158 24.82 38.95 -27.71
C ASP A 158 24.67 40.48 -27.84
N ARG A 159 23.50 40.93 -28.33
CA ARG A 159 23.20 42.36 -28.46
C ARG A 159 23.16 43.07 -27.11
N LEU A 160 22.54 42.47 -26.09
CA LEU A 160 22.49 43.04 -24.74
C LEU A 160 23.88 43.11 -24.09
N LEU A 161 24.72 42.08 -24.28
CA LEU A 161 26.10 42.06 -23.79
C LEU A 161 26.95 43.14 -24.45
N LYS A 162 26.80 43.37 -25.77
CA LYS A 162 27.52 44.44 -26.47
C LYS A 162 27.07 45.84 -26.04
N ALA A 163 25.78 46.03 -25.82
CA ALA A 163 25.23 47.32 -25.44
C ALA A 163 25.46 47.65 -23.95
N PHE A 164 25.48 46.64 -23.08
CA PHE A 164 25.51 46.80 -21.63
C PHE A 164 26.44 45.78 -20.93
N PRO A 165 27.74 45.72 -21.29
CA PRO A 165 28.66 44.64 -20.91
C PRO A 165 28.89 44.52 -19.39
N GLU A 166 28.82 45.62 -18.65
CA GLU A 166 29.01 45.65 -17.19
C GLU A 166 27.70 45.49 -16.40
N VAL A 167 26.55 45.53 -17.09
CA VAL A 167 25.23 45.52 -16.45
C VAL A 167 24.54 44.18 -16.66
N VAL A 168 24.55 43.62 -17.87
CA VAL A 168 23.97 42.30 -18.15
C VAL A 168 25.05 41.25 -17.98
N VAL A 169 25.04 40.52 -16.87
CA VAL A 169 26.20 39.72 -16.42
C VAL A 169 25.93 38.22 -16.32
N GLY A 170 24.67 37.81 -16.29
CA GLY A 170 24.34 36.39 -16.31
C GLY A 170 22.93 36.06 -16.77
N LEU A 171 22.59 34.77 -16.77
CA LEU A 171 21.29 34.26 -17.14
C LEU A 171 20.95 32.99 -16.37
N LYS A 172 19.71 32.92 -15.90
CA LYS A 172 19.11 31.67 -15.39
C LYS A 172 18.33 31.00 -16.51
N ASP A 173 18.75 29.82 -16.93
CA ASP A 173 18.09 29.05 -17.97
C ASP A 173 17.10 28.04 -17.38
N SER A 174 15.82 28.37 -17.44
CA SER A 174 14.70 27.51 -17.03
C SER A 174 13.85 27.07 -18.23
N SER A 175 14.42 27.00 -19.43
CA SER A 175 13.77 26.46 -20.63
C SER A 175 13.41 24.98 -20.48
N GLY A 176 14.22 24.23 -19.72
CA GLY A 176 14.15 22.77 -19.67
C GLY A 176 14.83 22.09 -20.85
N ASP A 177 15.54 22.83 -21.71
CA ASP A 177 16.27 22.32 -22.86
C ASP A 177 17.79 22.45 -22.61
N TRP A 178 18.47 21.31 -22.47
CA TRP A 178 19.91 21.26 -22.30
C TRP A 178 20.67 21.91 -23.47
N LYS A 179 20.16 21.80 -24.71
CA LYS A 179 20.81 22.37 -25.89
C LYS A 179 20.91 23.89 -25.79
N ASN A 180 19.91 24.53 -25.18
CA ASN A 180 19.92 25.97 -24.96
C ASN A 180 20.99 26.36 -23.93
N THR A 181 21.04 25.69 -22.77
CA THR A 181 22.07 25.92 -21.75
C THR A 181 23.47 25.69 -22.33
N GLN A 182 23.65 24.61 -23.10
CA GLN A 182 24.89 24.28 -23.78
C GLN A 182 25.33 25.38 -24.76
N ALA A 183 24.42 25.86 -25.61
CA ALA A 183 24.72 26.91 -26.57
C ALA A 183 25.10 28.25 -25.91
N LEU A 184 24.43 28.60 -24.80
CA LEU A 184 24.77 29.78 -24.00
C LEU A 184 26.19 29.70 -23.43
N LEU A 185 26.54 28.56 -22.83
CA LEU A 185 27.87 28.33 -22.24
C LEU A 185 28.99 28.35 -23.29
N GLN A 186 28.72 27.82 -24.49
CA GLN A 186 29.69 27.82 -25.59
C GLN A 186 29.87 29.20 -26.23
N THR A 187 28.77 29.94 -26.43
CA THR A 187 28.78 31.22 -27.14
C THR A 187 29.30 32.35 -26.25
N PHE A 188 29.04 32.30 -24.94
CA PHE A 188 29.33 33.38 -24.00
C PHE A 188 30.11 32.89 -22.76
N PRO A 189 31.40 32.54 -22.89
CA PRO A 189 32.18 31.93 -21.79
C PRO A 189 32.40 32.85 -20.58
N SER A 190 32.28 34.17 -20.74
CA SER A 190 32.37 35.16 -19.65
C SER A 190 31.02 35.50 -19.03
N PHE A 191 29.92 34.92 -19.52
CA PHE A 191 28.56 35.19 -19.06
C PHE A 191 28.12 34.15 -18.03
N GLU A 192 27.63 34.60 -16.87
CA GLU A 192 27.31 33.68 -15.78
C GLU A 192 25.98 32.94 -16.03
N VAL A 193 26.07 31.73 -16.57
CA VAL A 193 24.89 30.88 -16.83
C VAL A 193 24.61 29.97 -15.65
N PHE A 194 23.36 29.97 -15.20
CA PHE A 194 22.84 29.06 -14.18
C PHE A 194 21.70 28.20 -14.75
N PRO A 195 21.87 26.87 -14.93
CA PRO A 195 20.75 25.98 -15.21
C PRO A 195 19.70 26.04 -14.09
N GLY A 196 18.43 26.09 -14.50
CA GLY A 196 17.25 26.08 -13.64
C GLY A 196 16.81 24.68 -13.19
N SER A 197 17.50 23.65 -13.68
CA SER A 197 17.32 22.25 -13.27
C SER A 197 18.68 21.66 -12.90
N GLU A 198 18.76 21.08 -11.71
CA GLU A 198 19.95 20.39 -11.21
C GLU A 198 20.28 19.11 -11.99
N THR A 199 19.36 18.59 -12.80
CA THR A 199 19.61 17.46 -13.71
C THR A 199 20.82 17.69 -14.61
N TYR A 200 21.11 18.94 -14.95
CA TYR A 200 22.20 19.34 -15.82
C TYR A 200 23.39 19.93 -15.06
N LEU A 201 23.39 19.90 -13.71
CA LEU A 201 24.36 20.62 -12.90
C LEU A 201 25.80 20.20 -13.20
N LEU A 202 26.12 18.91 -13.15
CA LEU A 202 27.47 18.41 -13.39
C LEU A 202 27.96 18.71 -14.81
N GLU A 203 27.12 18.50 -15.82
CA GLU A 203 27.49 18.76 -17.21
C GLU A 203 27.70 20.27 -17.44
N ALA A 204 26.86 21.12 -16.85
CA ALA A 204 27.01 22.57 -16.90
C ALA A 204 28.30 23.05 -16.20
N LEU A 205 28.65 22.48 -15.05
CA LEU A 205 29.91 22.80 -14.35
C LEU A 205 31.13 22.44 -15.19
N ARG A 206 31.11 21.28 -15.86
CA ARG A 206 32.17 20.84 -16.79
C ARG A 206 32.35 21.82 -17.95
N MET A 207 31.30 22.54 -18.32
CA MET A 207 31.29 23.56 -19.37
C MET A 207 31.48 25.00 -18.86
N GLY A 208 31.76 25.19 -17.57
CA GLY A 208 32.07 26.50 -16.98
C GLY A 208 30.87 27.29 -16.47
N SER A 209 29.74 26.64 -16.17
CA SER A 209 28.60 27.31 -15.55
C SER A 209 28.94 27.90 -14.18
N ALA A 210 28.18 28.92 -13.78
CA ALA A 210 28.36 29.58 -12.48
C ALA A 210 27.77 28.78 -11.30
N GLY A 211 27.07 27.67 -11.57
CA GLY A 211 26.39 26.84 -10.57
C GLY A 211 25.00 26.40 -11.02
N CYS A 212 23.98 26.51 -10.16
CA CYS A 212 22.57 26.33 -10.56
C CYS A 212 21.61 27.20 -9.74
N ILE A 213 20.42 27.47 -10.29
CA ILE A 213 19.29 28.04 -9.55
C ILE A 213 18.11 27.08 -9.61
N SER A 214 18.06 26.08 -8.70
CA SER A 214 17.03 25.03 -8.75
C SER A 214 15.96 25.16 -7.68
N ALA A 215 14.70 24.95 -8.06
CA ALA A 215 13.56 24.95 -7.15
C ALA A 215 13.63 23.86 -6.08
N THR A 216 14.18 22.69 -6.40
CA THR A 216 14.31 21.57 -5.46
C THR A 216 15.31 21.86 -4.36
N ALA A 217 16.26 22.79 -4.57
CA ALA A 217 17.24 23.20 -3.57
C ALA A 217 16.59 23.69 -2.25
N ASN A 218 15.31 24.08 -2.28
CA ASN A 218 14.51 24.34 -1.07
C ASN A 218 14.44 23.14 -0.08
N VAL A 219 14.78 21.92 -0.51
CA VAL A 219 14.76 20.71 0.35
C VAL A 219 16.03 19.85 0.27
N ASN A 220 16.91 20.11 -0.71
CA ASN A 220 18.12 19.31 -0.93
C ASN A 220 19.34 20.15 -1.38
N VAL A 221 19.52 21.35 -0.82
CA VAL A 221 20.66 22.22 -1.11
C VAL A 221 22.02 21.58 -0.80
N ALA A 222 22.17 20.89 0.33
CA ALA A 222 23.46 20.31 0.75
C ALA A 222 24.03 19.28 -0.24
N PRO A 223 23.24 18.31 -0.77
CA PRO A 223 23.70 17.43 -1.85
C PRO A 223 24.16 18.16 -3.12
N MET A 224 23.46 19.23 -3.54
CA MET A 224 23.87 20.03 -4.70
C MET A 224 25.17 20.78 -4.43
N ARG A 225 25.30 21.35 -3.22
CA ARG A 225 26.50 22.05 -2.78
C ARG A 225 27.71 21.11 -2.80
N LYS A 226 27.54 19.90 -2.26
CA LYS A 226 28.57 18.86 -2.29
C LYS A 226 29.00 18.51 -3.70
N LEU A 227 28.05 18.33 -4.63
CA LEU A 227 28.38 18.07 -6.04
C LEU A 227 29.21 19.21 -6.65
N ILE A 228 28.87 20.47 -6.37
CA ILE A 228 29.65 21.64 -6.83
C ILE A 228 31.05 21.66 -6.22
N GLU A 229 31.26 21.14 -5.01
CA GLU A 229 32.59 21.09 -4.40
C GLU A 229 33.47 19.98 -5.00
N VAL A 230 32.86 18.85 -5.37
CA VAL A 230 33.60 17.65 -5.81
C VAL A 230 33.43 17.32 -7.29
N TRP A 231 32.92 18.25 -8.12
CA TRP A 231 32.54 17.97 -9.51
C TRP A 231 33.69 17.47 -10.40
N LYS A 232 34.94 17.76 -10.03
CA LYS A 232 36.15 17.27 -10.73
C LYS A 232 36.56 15.85 -10.32
N THR A 233 35.87 15.24 -9.36
CA THR A 233 36.20 13.91 -8.84
C THR A 233 35.39 12.82 -9.53
N PRO A 234 35.86 11.55 -9.52
CA PRO A 234 35.12 10.43 -10.09
C PRO A 234 33.75 10.16 -9.41
N ALA A 235 33.54 10.65 -8.18
CA ALA A 235 32.29 10.47 -7.45
C ALA A 235 31.15 11.38 -7.94
N ALA A 236 31.46 12.39 -8.76
CA ALA A 236 30.51 13.40 -9.18
C ALA A 236 29.36 12.83 -10.02
N ASP A 237 29.64 11.89 -10.93
CA ASP A 237 28.60 11.31 -11.80
C ASP A 237 27.55 10.51 -11.01
N ALA A 238 27.96 9.78 -9.97
CA ALA A 238 27.04 9.09 -9.07
C ALA A 238 26.16 10.07 -8.28
N MET A 239 26.75 11.14 -7.74
CA MET A 239 25.99 12.18 -7.03
C MET A 239 25.01 12.92 -7.96
N GLN A 240 25.37 13.14 -9.23
CA GLN A 240 24.47 13.71 -10.23
C GLN A 240 23.28 12.78 -10.51
N GLN A 241 23.49 11.46 -10.56
CA GLN A 241 22.40 10.48 -10.72
C GLN A 241 21.43 10.52 -9.54
N GLU A 242 21.92 10.62 -8.31
CA GLU A 242 21.08 10.77 -7.11
C GLU A 242 20.23 12.05 -7.14
N LEU A 243 20.85 13.19 -7.48
CA LEU A 243 20.12 14.47 -7.63
C LEU A 243 19.04 14.37 -8.71
N THR A 244 19.34 13.68 -9.81
CA THR A 244 18.40 13.46 -10.92
C THR A 244 17.21 12.60 -10.46
N ALA A 245 17.45 11.57 -9.66
CA ALA A 245 16.39 10.73 -9.09
C ALA A 245 15.48 11.53 -8.14
N ILE A 246 16.06 12.37 -7.28
CA ILE A 246 15.28 13.27 -6.39
C ILE A 246 14.42 14.23 -7.22
N ARG A 247 15.00 14.83 -8.27
CA ARG A 247 14.27 15.71 -9.19
C ARG A 247 13.09 15.00 -9.86
N ALA A 248 13.31 13.79 -10.38
CA ALA A 248 12.29 12.98 -11.03
C ALA A 248 11.15 12.62 -10.07
N ALA A 249 11.44 12.36 -8.80
CA ALA A 249 10.42 12.13 -7.78
C ALA A 249 9.55 13.37 -7.53
N ILE A 250 10.17 14.55 -7.42
CA ILE A 250 9.46 15.82 -7.17
C ILE A 250 8.67 16.27 -8.41
N GLN A 251 9.16 16.02 -9.63
CA GLN A 251 8.49 16.43 -10.87
C GLN A 251 7.15 15.73 -11.11
N LYS A 252 6.87 14.60 -10.45
CA LYS A 252 5.60 13.86 -10.56
C LYS A 252 4.38 14.63 -10.04
N PHE A 253 4.59 15.68 -9.24
CA PHE A 253 3.51 16.51 -8.71
C PHE A 253 3.19 17.72 -9.63
N PRO A 254 1.96 18.26 -9.66
CA PRO A 254 1.68 19.56 -10.27
C PRO A 254 2.48 20.71 -9.60
N MET A 255 2.81 21.80 -10.30
CA MET A 255 3.66 22.88 -9.75
C MET A 255 3.15 23.49 -8.43
N VAL A 256 1.83 23.71 -8.29
CA VAL A 256 1.22 24.20 -7.03
C VAL A 256 1.40 23.17 -5.90
N SER A 257 1.21 21.88 -6.22
CA SER A 257 1.43 20.77 -5.29
C SER A 257 2.91 20.56 -4.99
N ARG A 258 3.83 20.87 -5.91
CA ARG A 258 5.29 20.86 -5.67
C ARG A 258 5.67 21.93 -4.66
N ALA A 259 5.17 23.16 -4.82
CA ALA A 259 5.41 24.23 -3.86
C ALA A 259 4.85 23.86 -2.48
N ALA A 260 3.65 23.27 -2.41
CA ALA A 260 3.08 22.76 -1.17
C ALA A 260 3.91 21.60 -0.54
N ALA A 261 4.35 20.63 -1.34
CA ALA A 261 5.17 19.52 -0.88
C ALA A 261 6.56 19.98 -0.39
N LEU A 262 7.18 20.93 -1.11
CA LEU A 262 8.46 21.54 -0.73
C LEU A 262 8.30 22.43 0.51
N ARG A 263 7.20 23.20 0.65
CA ARG A 263 6.87 23.97 1.87
C ARG A 263 6.67 23.08 3.10
N HIS A 264 6.10 21.89 2.92
CA HIS A 264 5.95 20.92 3.99
C HIS A 264 7.29 20.29 4.38
N ALA A 265 8.16 20.03 3.41
CA ALA A 265 9.49 19.49 3.66
C ALA A 265 10.48 20.53 4.23
N SER A 266 10.33 21.82 3.91
CA SER A 266 11.21 22.91 4.36
C SER A 266 10.80 23.55 5.69
N SER A 267 9.67 23.17 6.28
CA SER A 267 9.15 23.74 7.53
C SER A 267 9.89 23.30 8.81
N GLY A 268 11.20 23.04 8.72
CA GLY A 268 12.07 22.79 9.88
C GLY A 268 11.68 21.59 10.75
N HIS A 269 10.82 20.68 10.27
CA HIS A 269 10.46 19.45 10.99
C HIS A 269 11.28 18.26 10.47
N ARG A 270 12.62 18.40 10.45
CA ARG A 270 13.53 17.24 10.47
C ARG A 270 13.66 16.63 11.88
N GLY A 271 12.55 16.61 12.62
CA GLY A 271 12.41 15.92 13.90
C GLY A 271 11.30 14.88 13.75
N MET A 272 11.68 13.68 13.31
CA MET A 272 10.89 12.43 13.33
C MET A 272 9.40 12.56 12.95
N THR A 273 9.07 12.23 11.69
CA THR A 273 7.68 12.06 11.19
C THR A 273 6.96 10.82 11.76
N GLY A 274 7.43 10.29 12.88
CA GLY A 274 6.94 9.09 13.55
C GLY A 274 6.47 9.37 14.98
N GLY A 275 5.82 8.39 15.57
CA GLY A 275 5.26 8.46 16.92
C GLY A 275 4.20 9.55 17.05
N MET A 276 4.19 10.23 18.19
CA MET A 276 3.15 11.24 18.51
C MET A 276 3.09 12.41 17.50
N ARG A 277 4.12 12.61 16.69
CA ARG A 277 4.20 13.67 15.66
C ARG A 277 3.54 13.29 14.33
N ARG A 278 3.22 12.01 14.14
CA ARG A 278 2.60 11.51 12.91
C ARG A 278 1.14 11.92 12.81
N GLY A 279 0.73 12.47 11.66
CA GLY A 279 -0.68 12.77 11.35
C GLY A 279 -1.34 13.67 12.41
N LEU A 280 -0.73 14.82 12.72
CA LEU A 280 -1.30 15.76 13.69
C LEU A 280 -2.64 16.31 13.18
N THR A 281 -3.62 16.38 14.07
CA THR A 281 -4.86 17.12 13.82
C THR A 281 -4.49 18.57 13.53
N SER A 282 -4.98 19.13 12.43
CA SER A 282 -4.63 20.50 12.06
C SER A 282 -5.45 21.50 12.87
N TYR A 283 -4.84 22.12 13.88
CA TYR A 283 -5.37 23.31 14.55
C TYR A 283 -4.72 24.61 14.04
N GLY A 284 -4.03 24.55 12.89
CA GLY A 284 -3.25 25.68 12.37
C GLY A 284 -1.87 25.87 13.01
N ASP A 285 -1.59 25.20 14.13
CA ASP A 285 -0.30 25.17 14.81
C ASP A 285 0.08 23.73 15.15
N ALA A 286 1.13 23.21 14.52
CA ALA A 286 1.61 21.84 14.73
C ALA A 286 2.20 21.61 16.13
N GLN A 287 2.83 22.63 16.73
CA GLN A 287 3.37 22.54 18.09
C GLN A 287 2.22 22.49 19.10
N PHE A 288 1.20 23.33 18.93
CA PHE A 288 -0.02 23.24 19.74
C PHE A 288 -0.73 21.90 19.54
N SER A 289 -0.82 21.40 18.31
CA SER A 289 -1.45 20.11 18.00
C SER A 289 -0.74 18.95 18.71
N LEU A 290 0.59 18.96 18.71
CA LEU A 290 1.38 17.99 19.45
C LEU A 290 1.25 18.17 20.97
N PHE A 291 1.31 19.42 21.45
CA PHE A 291 1.12 19.75 22.86
C PHE A 291 -0.22 19.21 23.37
N LEU A 292 -1.31 19.47 22.63
CA LEU A 292 -2.66 19.01 22.96
C LEU A 292 -2.73 17.47 22.99
N ARG A 293 -2.17 16.80 21.97
CA ARG A 293 -2.11 15.33 21.92
C ARG A 293 -1.33 14.76 23.10
N LYS A 294 -0.14 15.31 23.41
CA LYS A 294 0.67 14.89 24.55
C LYS A 294 -0.04 15.16 25.88
N ALA A 295 -0.77 16.27 26.01
CA ALA A 295 -1.55 16.58 27.21
C ALA A 295 -2.65 15.54 27.47
N PHE A 296 -3.44 15.21 26.44
CA PHE A 296 -4.53 14.21 26.59
C PHE A 296 -4.00 12.81 26.87
N ILE A 297 -2.95 12.35 26.17
CA ILE A 297 -2.43 11.00 26.41
C ILE A 297 -1.73 10.89 27.77
N LYS A 298 -1.15 11.97 28.30
CA LYS A 298 -0.61 12.01 29.68
C LYS A 298 -1.68 11.79 30.75
N ALA A 299 -2.95 12.08 30.46
CA ALA A 299 -4.05 11.75 31.38
C ALA A 299 -4.22 10.23 31.58
N MET A 300 -3.69 9.41 30.67
CA MET A 300 -3.60 7.95 30.84
C MET A 300 -2.34 7.49 31.61
N GLY A 301 -1.49 8.42 32.08
CA GLY A 301 -0.30 8.12 32.88
C GLY A 301 1.00 7.89 32.09
N TYR A 302 1.07 8.23 30.80
CA TYR A 302 2.29 8.09 30.00
C TYR A 302 3.33 9.18 30.30
N SER A 303 4.60 8.80 30.43
CA SER A 303 5.74 9.72 30.58
C SER A 303 6.17 10.31 29.24
N ASP A 304 6.91 11.43 29.26
CA ASP A 304 7.47 11.98 28.01
C ASP A 304 8.43 11.00 27.31
N ASP A 305 9.24 10.24 28.06
CA ASP A 305 10.11 9.19 27.50
C ASP A 305 9.32 8.18 26.64
N ALA A 306 8.20 7.68 27.17
CA ALA A 306 7.36 6.74 26.44
C ALA A 306 6.81 7.36 25.14
N LEU A 307 6.43 8.65 25.19
CA LEU A 307 5.80 9.36 24.08
C LEU A 307 6.76 9.72 22.94
N GLU A 308 8.08 9.63 23.14
CA GLU A 308 9.07 9.80 22.07
C GLU A 308 9.41 8.47 21.36
N ARG A 309 8.87 7.33 21.83
CA ARG A 309 9.11 6.00 21.21
C ARG A 309 8.24 5.77 19.97
N PRO A 310 8.66 4.89 19.03
CA PRO A 310 7.82 4.45 17.92
C PRO A 310 6.52 3.81 18.41
N ILE A 311 5.39 4.19 17.82
CA ILE A 311 4.08 3.70 18.22
C ILE A 311 3.71 2.47 17.39
N VAL A 312 3.50 1.34 18.07
CA VAL A 312 2.99 0.11 17.46
C VAL A 312 1.50 -0.03 17.77
N GLY A 313 0.67 0.09 16.73
CA GLY A 313 -0.75 -0.20 16.81
C GLY A 313 -1.02 -1.70 16.93
N ILE A 314 -2.01 -2.11 17.71
CA ILE A 314 -2.41 -3.51 17.87
C ILE A 314 -3.92 -3.59 17.67
N THR A 315 -4.36 -4.24 16.59
CA THR A 315 -5.80 -4.41 16.34
C THR A 315 -6.38 -5.39 17.35
N ASN A 316 -7.42 -4.98 18.07
CA ASN A 316 -8.19 -5.86 18.92
C ASN A 316 -9.42 -6.38 18.16
N THR A 317 -9.46 -7.69 17.94
CA THR A 317 -10.57 -8.41 17.29
C THR A 317 -11.32 -9.34 18.25
N TYR A 318 -11.10 -9.21 19.56
CA TYR A 318 -11.85 -9.93 20.59
C TYR A 318 -13.33 -9.55 20.59
N SER A 319 -14.19 -10.54 20.79
CA SER A 319 -15.61 -10.36 21.06
C SER A 319 -16.14 -11.64 21.70
N GLU A 320 -17.07 -11.52 22.65
CA GLU A 320 -17.77 -12.66 23.23
C GLU A 320 -18.61 -13.42 22.19
N PHE A 321 -19.00 -12.75 21.08
CA PHE A 321 -19.64 -13.39 19.92
C PHE A 321 -18.64 -14.04 18.96
N ASN A 322 -17.34 -14.03 19.25
CA ASN A 322 -16.30 -14.58 18.38
C ASN A 322 -15.37 -15.55 19.12
N PRO A 323 -15.80 -16.82 19.30
CA PRO A 323 -15.00 -17.83 19.99
C PRO A 323 -13.66 -18.13 19.29
N CYS A 324 -13.56 -17.90 17.97
CA CYS A 324 -12.29 -18.04 17.24
C CYS A 324 -11.21 -17.05 17.68
N HIS A 325 -11.61 -15.99 18.39
CA HIS A 325 -10.76 -14.91 18.87
C HIS A 325 -10.71 -14.85 20.41
N ALA A 326 -11.17 -15.90 21.11
CA ALA A 326 -11.23 -15.91 22.57
C ALA A 326 -9.85 -15.71 23.25
N THR A 327 -8.75 -16.10 22.60
CA THR A 327 -7.38 -15.92 23.12
C THR A 327 -6.75 -14.57 22.78
N VAL A 328 -7.41 -13.72 21.99
CA VAL A 328 -6.88 -12.40 21.57
C VAL A 328 -6.42 -11.52 22.73
N PRO A 329 -7.10 -11.44 23.88
CA PRO A 329 -6.60 -10.68 25.02
C PRO A 329 -5.20 -11.13 25.49
N GLN A 330 -4.92 -12.44 25.47
CA GLN A 330 -3.60 -12.99 25.82
C GLN A 330 -2.55 -12.68 24.74
N LEU A 331 -2.95 -12.72 23.46
CA LEU A 331 -2.09 -12.34 22.34
C LEU A 331 -1.70 -10.86 22.43
N ILE A 332 -2.66 -9.98 22.71
CA ILE A 332 -2.40 -8.55 22.87
C ILE A 332 -1.42 -8.31 24.01
N ALA A 333 -1.59 -8.97 25.17
CA ALA A 333 -0.65 -8.86 26.28
C ALA A 333 0.76 -9.31 25.89
N ALA A 334 0.89 -10.39 25.11
CA ALA A 334 2.18 -10.87 24.60
C ALA A 334 2.80 -9.91 23.57
N VAL A 335 2.01 -9.39 22.62
CA VAL A 335 2.45 -8.37 21.66
C VAL A 335 2.93 -7.12 22.39
N LYS A 336 2.16 -6.60 23.35
CA LYS A 336 2.54 -5.45 24.18
C LYS A 336 3.89 -5.67 24.86
N ARG A 337 4.11 -6.86 25.43
CA ARG A 337 5.40 -7.24 26.04
C ARG A 337 6.54 -7.17 25.02
N GLY A 338 6.38 -7.76 23.84
CA GLY A 338 7.38 -7.71 22.78
C GLY A 338 7.70 -6.29 22.28
N VAL A 339 6.67 -5.45 22.10
CA VAL A 339 6.84 -4.05 21.72
C VAL A 339 7.63 -3.28 22.78
N MET A 340 7.27 -3.42 24.06
CA MET A 340 7.94 -2.72 25.15
C MET A 340 9.41 -3.14 25.29
N LEU A 341 9.69 -4.44 25.21
CA LEU A 341 11.06 -4.99 25.28
C LEU A 341 11.93 -4.51 24.11
N ALA A 342 11.34 -4.26 22.94
CA ALA A 342 12.03 -3.73 21.77
C ALA A 342 12.13 -2.19 21.74
N GLY A 343 11.65 -1.49 22.77
CA GLY A 343 11.73 -0.03 22.87
C GLY A 343 10.64 0.74 22.12
N GLY A 344 9.51 0.10 21.79
CA GLY A 344 8.32 0.75 21.24
C GLY A 344 7.26 1.09 22.29
N LEU A 345 6.24 1.84 21.87
CA LEU A 345 5.04 2.15 22.64
C LEU A 345 3.84 1.40 22.04
N PRO A 346 3.31 0.36 22.70
CA PRO A 346 2.17 -0.37 22.15
C PRO A 346 0.84 0.35 22.44
N MET A 347 0.02 0.52 21.40
CA MET A 347 -1.32 1.09 21.48
C MET A 347 -2.33 0.12 20.90
N GLU A 348 -3.18 -0.44 21.74
CA GLU A 348 -4.29 -1.30 21.32
C GLU A 348 -5.48 -0.45 20.89
N PHE A 349 -6.12 -0.82 19.79
CA PHE A 349 -7.38 -0.20 19.34
C PHE A 349 -8.35 -1.25 18.79
N PRO A 350 -9.66 -1.11 19.05
CA PRO A 350 -10.65 -2.06 18.55
C PRO A 350 -10.87 -1.92 17.05
N THR A 351 -11.21 -3.04 16.42
CA THR A 351 -11.80 -3.11 15.07
C THR A 351 -13.01 -4.04 15.14
N ILE A 352 -13.96 -3.94 14.21
CA ILE A 352 -15.12 -4.83 14.25
C ILE A 352 -14.70 -6.31 14.24
N SER A 353 -15.33 -7.11 15.10
CA SER A 353 -15.07 -8.55 15.18
C SER A 353 -16.13 -9.30 14.38
N ILE A 354 -15.69 -10.20 13.49
CA ILE A 354 -16.57 -10.95 12.60
C ILE A 354 -16.39 -12.45 12.88
N HIS A 355 -17.47 -13.12 13.26
CA HIS A 355 -17.53 -14.58 13.34
C HIS A 355 -18.45 -15.16 12.26
N GLU A 356 -18.04 -16.27 11.63
CA GLU A 356 -18.76 -16.88 10.51
C GLU A 356 -20.21 -17.22 10.86
N SER A 357 -20.43 -17.96 11.95
CA SER A 357 -21.75 -18.49 12.31
C SER A 357 -22.65 -17.52 13.07
N PHE A 358 -22.13 -16.37 13.52
CA PHE A 358 -22.91 -15.37 14.29
C PHE A 358 -23.28 -14.15 13.45
N ALA A 359 -22.72 -13.99 12.24
CA ALA A 359 -23.00 -12.86 11.37
C ALA A 359 -24.21 -13.12 10.46
N TYR A 360 -25.13 -12.15 10.41
CA TYR A 360 -26.29 -12.14 9.53
C TYR A 360 -26.21 -10.94 8.57
N PRO A 361 -26.54 -11.07 7.26
CA PRO A 361 -26.94 -12.30 6.56
C PRO A 361 -25.79 -13.29 6.33
N THR A 362 -24.54 -12.80 6.29
CA THR A 362 -23.32 -13.62 6.26
C THR A 362 -22.11 -12.76 6.63
N SER A 363 -21.06 -13.38 7.18
CA SER A 363 -19.81 -12.69 7.53
C SER A 363 -19.12 -12.01 6.33
N MET A 364 -19.28 -12.55 5.13
CA MET A 364 -18.68 -11.99 3.91
C MET A 364 -19.23 -10.60 3.57
N TYR A 365 -20.50 -10.34 3.94
CA TYR A 365 -21.13 -9.02 3.81
C TYR A 365 -20.36 -7.95 4.61
N LEU A 366 -19.84 -8.33 5.78
CA LEU A 366 -19.14 -7.44 6.71
C LEU A 366 -17.63 -7.33 6.45
N ARG A 367 -17.04 -8.20 5.62
CA ARG A 367 -15.59 -8.19 5.32
C ARG A 367 -15.11 -6.82 4.84
N ASN A 368 -15.84 -6.22 3.90
CA ASN A 368 -15.47 -4.93 3.33
C ASN A 368 -15.62 -3.79 4.35
N LEU A 369 -16.61 -3.89 5.24
CA LEU A 369 -16.79 -2.95 6.35
C LEU A 369 -15.61 -3.04 7.32
N MET A 370 -15.17 -4.25 7.70
CA MET A 370 -13.99 -4.43 8.54
C MET A 370 -12.72 -3.92 7.87
N ALA A 371 -12.59 -4.11 6.56
CA ALA A 371 -11.45 -3.58 5.83
C ALA A 371 -11.42 -2.05 5.86
N LEU A 372 -12.58 -1.39 5.70
CA LEU A 372 -12.71 0.07 5.80
C LEU A 372 -12.42 0.56 7.22
N ASP A 373 -13.03 -0.06 8.23
CA ASP A 373 -12.82 0.24 9.65
C ASP A 373 -11.33 0.13 10.03
N THR A 374 -10.70 -0.99 9.69
CA THR A 374 -9.27 -1.21 9.97
C THR A 374 -8.39 -0.23 9.20
N GLU A 375 -8.70 0.07 7.94
CA GLU A 375 -7.93 1.00 7.11
C GLU A 375 -7.91 2.41 7.70
N GLU A 376 -9.09 2.92 8.07
CA GLU A 376 -9.21 4.26 8.63
C GLU A 376 -8.57 4.36 10.01
N MET A 377 -8.73 3.32 10.85
CA MET A 377 -8.08 3.29 12.17
C MET A 377 -6.55 3.30 12.07
N ILE A 378 -5.96 2.62 11.09
CA ILE A 378 -4.51 2.66 10.83
C ILE A 378 -4.07 4.03 10.31
N ARG A 379 -4.85 4.67 9.42
CA ARG A 379 -4.47 5.93 8.77
C ARG A 379 -4.66 7.16 9.67
N ALA A 380 -5.72 7.17 10.47
CA ALA A 380 -6.12 8.32 11.28
C ALA A 380 -5.31 8.43 12.59
N GLN A 381 -4.73 7.33 13.05
CA GLN A 381 -3.98 7.29 14.30
C GLN A 381 -2.46 7.46 14.08
N PRO A 382 -1.70 7.93 15.09
CA PRO A 382 -0.26 8.11 14.99
C PRO A 382 0.49 6.76 15.09
N VAL A 383 0.17 5.81 14.22
CA VAL A 383 0.72 4.45 14.22
C VAL A 383 1.88 4.35 13.25
N ASP A 384 3.06 3.97 13.74
CA ASP A 384 4.27 3.79 12.92
C ASP A 384 4.34 2.41 12.26
N ALA A 385 3.92 1.38 12.99
CA ALA A 385 3.69 0.03 12.49
C ALA A 385 2.49 -0.60 13.18
N VAL A 386 1.87 -1.61 12.57
CA VAL A 386 0.69 -2.27 13.14
C VAL A 386 0.83 -3.79 13.19
N VAL A 387 0.41 -4.39 14.31
CA VAL A 387 0.19 -5.82 14.46
C VAL A 387 -1.29 -6.10 14.22
N LEU A 388 -1.58 -6.85 13.15
CA LEU A 388 -2.92 -7.20 12.69
C LEU A 388 -3.29 -8.59 13.24
N ILE A 389 -4.05 -8.60 14.34
CA ILE A 389 -4.52 -9.84 14.97
C ILE A 389 -5.81 -10.29 14.28
N GLY A 390 -5.74 -11.40 13.56
CA GLY A 390 -6.85 -11.98 12.82
C GLY A 390 -6.88 -13.50 12.95
N GLY A 391 -8.00 -14.12 12.64
CA GLY A 391 -8.17 -15.56 12.75
C GLY A 391 -9.37 -16.06 11.95
N CYS A 392 -10.58 -15.77 12.44
CA CYS A 392 -11.83 -16.20 11.81
C CYS A 392 -11.88 -15.78 10.34
N ASP A 393 -12.54 -16.59 9.50
CA ASP A 393 -12.48 -16.61 8.04
C ASP A 393 -12.24 -15.28 7.32
N LYS A 394 -12.99 -14.22 7.70
CA LYS A 394 -13.00 -12.94 6.98
C LYS A 394 -12.04 -11.89 7.55
N THR A 395 -11.49 -12.12 8.74
CA THR A 395 -10.71 -11.13 9.51
C THR A 395 -9.33 -10.86 8.92
N ILE A 396 -8.50 -11.89 8.71
CA ILE A 396 -7.18 -11.73 8.07
C ILE A 396 -7.31 -11.12 6.66
N PRO A 397 -8.23 -11.56 5.78
CA PRO A 397 -8.43 -10.92 4.49
C PRO A 397 -8.78 -9.43 4.60
N ALA A 398 -9.70 -9.06 5.51
CA ALA A 398 -10.10 -7.67 5.71
C ALA A 398 -8.92 -6.81 6.19
N GLN A 399 -8.12 -7.32 7.14
CA GLN A 399 -6.94 -6.65 7.66
C GLN A 399 -5.83 -6.52 6.60
N LEU A 400 -5.61 -7.53 5.75
CA LEU A 400 -4.67 -7.44 4.63
C LEU A 400 -5.12 -6.41 3.58
N MET A 401 -6.42 -6.35 3.28
CA MET A 401 -6.99 -5.30 2.42
C MET A 401 -6.73 -3.90 3.00
N ALA A 402 -6.93 -3.74 4.32
CA ALA A 402 -6.65 -2.49 5.02
C ALA A 402 -5.16 -2.13 4.99
N ALA A 403 -4.28 -3.07 5.33
CA ALA A 403 -2.83 -2.88 5.32
C ALA A 403 -2.30 -2.47 3.93
N ALA A 404 -2.79 -3.15 2.88
CA ALA A 404 -2.43 -2.84 1.50
C ALA A 404 -2.80 -1.40 1.08
N SER A 405 -3.89 -0.86 1.64
CA SER A 405 -4.45 0.45 1.30
C SER A 405 -3.86 1.56 2.16
N ALA A 406 -3.71 1.34 3.48
CA ALA A 406 -3.08 2.27 4.40
C ALA A 406 -1.55 2.38 4.19
N ASN A 407 -0.93 1.29 3.72
CA ASN A 407 0.51 1.19 3.41
C ASN A 407 1.43 1.64 4.56
N VAL A 408 1.02 1.34 5.79
CA VAL A 408 1.82 1.47 7.01
C VAL A 408 2.52 0.13 7.25
N PRO A 409 3.80 0.10 7.70
CA PRO A 409 4.47 -1.16 8.06
C PRO A 409 3.55 -2.06 8.91
N SER A 410 3.31 -3.28 8.46
CA SER A 410 2.28 -4.16 9.02
C SER A 410 2.78 -5.58 9.14
N ILE A 411 2.38 -6.27 10.20
CA ILE A 411 2.62 -7.71 10.41
C ILE A 411 1.33 -8.37 10.86
N VAL A 412 0.98 -9.51 10.25
CA VAL A 412 -0.19 -10.30 10.64
C VAL A 412 0.18 -11.31 11.71
N LEU A 413 -0.67 -11.40 12.74
CA LEU A 413 -0.61 -12.40 13.80
C LEU A 413 -1.90 -13.25 13.78
N PRO A 414 -1.85 -14.46 13.20
CA PRO A 414 -2.96 -15.41 13.27
C PRO A 414 -3.29 -15.80 14.73
N THR A 415 -4.56 -15.96 15.08
CA THR A 415 -4.97 -16.45 16.41
C THR A 415 -4.62 -17.93 16.63
N GLY A 416 -4.68 -18.73 15.56
CA GLY A 416 -4.34 -20.15 15.54
C GLY A 416 -5.57 -21.07 15.54
N PRO A 417 -5.43 -22.32 15.04
CA PRO A 417 -6.49 -23.31 15.02
C PRO A 417 -6.77 -23.90 16.41
N MET A 418 -7.98 -24.42 16.59
CA MET A 418 -8.33 -25.30 17.70
C MET A 418 -7.55 -26.63 17.64
N LEU A 419 -7.44 -27.30 18.78
CA LEU A 419 -7.08 -28.72 18.86
C LEU A 419 -8.30 -29.61 18.61
N THR A 420 -8.04 -30.87 18.25
CA THR A 420 -9.09 -31.87 18.06
C THR A 420 -9.46 -32.61 19.34
N ARG A 421 -10.54 -33.38 19.29
CA ARG A 421 -10.91 -34.35 20.33
C ARG A 421 -11.17 -35.72 19.71
N THR A 422 -11.30 -36.75 20.55
CA THR A 422 -11.73 -38.09 20.12
C THR A 422 -13.20 -38.30 20.45
N HIS A 423 -13.94 -38.96 19.55
CA HIS A 423 -15.30 -39.41 19.76
C HIS A 423 -15.46 -40.86 19.29
N ARG A 424 -15.76 -41.78 20.21
CA ARG A 424 -15.87 -43.23 19.94
C ARG A 424 -14.67 -43.82 19.20
N GLY A 425 -13.45 -43.37 19.52
CA GLY A 425 -12.21 -43.84 18.88
C GLY A 425 -11.87 -43.15 17.56
N GLU A 426 -12.77 -42.37 16.96
CA GLU A 426 -12.48 -41.55 15.79
C GLU A 426 -12.03 -40.15 16.19
N ARG A 427 -11.13 -39.56 15.38
CA ARG A 427 -10.75 -38.17 15.57
C ARG A 427 -11.81 -37.21 15.04
N LEU A 428 -12.19 -36.27 15.88
CA LEU A 428 -13.28 -35.32 15.66
C LEU A 428 -12.77 -33.88 15.73
N GLY A 429 -13.15 -33.06 14.75
CA GLY A 429 -12.94 -31.62 14.78
C GLY A 429 -14.07 -30.85 14.09
N ALA A 430 -14.24 -29.58 14.45
CA ALA A 430 -15.29 -28.75 13.90
C ALA A 430 -15.16 -28.57 12.36
N CYS A 431 -16.25 -28.08 11.78
CA CYS A 431 -16.40 -27.66 10.39
C CYS A 431 -16.64 -28.84 9.42
N THR A 432 -15.65 -29.66 9.07
CA THR A 432 -15.88 -30.82 8.15
C THR A 432 -16.71 -31.91 8.82
N ASP A 433 -16.43 -32.26 10.08
CA ASP A 433 -17.23 -33.27 10.78
C ASP A 433 -18.60 -32.76 11.21
N CYS A 434 -18.78 -31.44 11.40
CA CYS A 434 -20.11 -30.85 11.58
C CYS A 434 -21.03 -31.25 10.42
N ARG A 435 -20.54 -31.13 9.17
CA ARG A 435 -21.29 -31.48 7.96
C ARG A 435 -21.49 -32.98 7.85
N ARG A 436 -20.44 -33.77 8.09
CA ARG A 436 -20.49 -35.24 8.05
C ARG A 436 -21.55 -35.79 9.01
N TYR A 437 -21.52 -35.39 10.28
CA TYR A 437 -22.49 -35.89 11.27
C TYR A 437 -23.89 -35.32 11.08
N TRP A 438 -24.02 -34.06 10.65
CA TRP A 438 -25.35 -33.52 10.33
C TRP A 438 -25.99 -34.22 9.13
N ALA A 439 -25.20 -34.57 8.11
CA ALA A 439 -25.67 -35.37 6.98
C ALA A 439 -26.09 -36.79 7.42
N LYS A 440 -25.33 -37.44 8.31
CA LYS A 440 -25.71 -38.73 8.92
C LYS A 440 -27.02 -38.62 9.70
N PHE A 441 -27.20 -37.55 10.47
CA PHE A 441 -28.43 -37.30 11.24
C PHE A 441 -29.63 -37.12 10.31
N ARG A 442 -29.49 -36.31 9.25
CA ARG A 442 -30.52 -36.14 8.21
C ARG A 442 -30.86 -37.47 7.53
N ALA A 443 -29.88 -38.32 7.29
CA ALA A 443 -30.06 -39.66 6.72
C ALA A 443 -30.66 -40.69 7.70
N GLY A 444 -30.80 -40.37 8.98
CA GLY A 444 -31.27 -41.30 10.01
C GLY A 444 -30.23 -42.33 10.48
N GLU A 445 -28.95 -42.13 10.16
CA GLU A 445 -27.85 -43.02 10.56
C GLU A 445 -27.38 -42.77 12.01
N VAL A 446 -27.66 -41.58 12.55
CA VAL A 446 -27.41 -41.23 13.95
C VAL A 446 -28.67 -40.60 14.53
N ASP A 447 -28.90 -40.85 15.82
CA ASP A 447 -30.04 -40.34 16.56
C ASP A 447 -29.75 -38.98 17.23
N GLN A 448 -30.75 -38.45 17.93
CA GLN A 448 -30.65 -37.17 18.64
C GLN A 448 -29.57 -37.21 19.74
N HIS A 449 -29.48 -38.32 20.47
CA HIS A 449 -28.50 -38.47 21.55
C HIS A 449 -27.06 -38.42 21.01
N GLU A 450 -26.80 -39.08 19.89
CA GLU A 450 -25.49 -39.09 19.27
C GLU A 450 -25.11 -37.73 18.66
N ILE A 451 -26.04 -37.03 17.98
CA ILE A 451 -25.72 -35.71 17.41
C ILE A 451 -25.47 -34.67 18.51
N ASP A 452 -26.16 -34.74 19.64
CA ASP A 452 -25.93 -33.87 20.80
C ASP A 452 -24.57 -34.18 21.46
N ALA A 453 -24.23 -35.46 21.60
CA ALA A 453 -22.93 -35.89 22.12
C ALA A 453 -21.77 -35.44 21.22
N VAL A 454 -21.94 -35.47 19.90
CA VAL A 454 -20.98 -34.93 18.93
C VAL A 454 -20.90 -33.41 19.04
N ASN A 455 -22.04 -32.72 19.13
CA ASN A 455 -22.09 -31.26 19.24
C ASN A 455 -21.23 -30.72 20.39
N ALA A 456 -21.32 -31.34 21.57
CA ALA A 456 -20.54 -30.99 22.76
C ALA A 456 -19.02 -31.24 22.64
N ARG A 457 -18.53 -31.85 21.54
CA ARG A 457 -17.14 -32.28 21.38
C ARG A 457 -16.44 -31.71 20.13
N LEU A 458 -17.19 -31.09 19.20
CA LEU A 458 -16.65 -30.61 17.92
C LEU A 458 -15.62 -29.48 18.08
N ALA A 459 -15.81 -28.58 19.05
CA ALA A 459 -14.96 -27.41 19.29
C ALA A 459 -14.41 -27.44 20.73
N PRO A 460 -13.38 -28.27 21.02
CA PRO A 460 -12.95 -28.54 22.40
C PRO A 460 -12.06 -27.46 23.01
N THR A 461 -11.53 -26.53 22.21
CA THR A 461 -10.60 -25.47 22.64
C THR A 461 -10.94 -24.17 21.91
N ALA A 462 -10.35 -23.05 22.37
CA ALA A 462 -10.42 -21.79 21.63
C ALA A 462 -9.60 -21.85 20.33
N GLY A 463 -9.97 -21.05 19.33
CA GLY A 463 -9.24 -20.92 18.07
C GLY A 463 -10.12 -21.05 16.83
N THR A 464 -9.51 -20.97 15.64
CA THR A 464 -10.19 -21.11 14.35
C THR A 464 -10.50 -22.58 14.02
N CYS A 465 -11.26 -22.84 12.93
CA CYS A 465 -11.43 -24.21 12.40
C CYS A 465 -10.06 -24.92 12.29
N MET A 466 -10.00 -26.18 12.73
CA MET A 466 -8.77 -27.00 12.80
C MET A 466 -8.54 -27.87 11.55
N VAL A 467 -9.25 -27.57 10.48
CA VAL A 467 -9.15 -28.24 9.18
C VAL A 467 -8.59 -27.23 8.15
N MET A 468 -8.36 -27.65 6.91
CA MET A 468 -7.97 -26.74 5.83
C MET A 468 -9.16 -25.91 5.31
N GLY A 469 -9.83 -25.20 6.23
CA GLY A 469 -10.91 -24.24 5.95
C GLY A 469 -10.36 -22.87 5.53
N THR A 470 -11.24 -21.87 5.44
CA THR A 470 -10.83 -20.53 4.98
C THR A 470 -9.83 -19.88 5.93
N ALA A 471 -10.06 -19.92 7.25
CA ALA A 471 -9.14 -19.39 8.25
C ALA A 471 -7.70 -19.92 8.08
N SER A 472 -7.53 -21.25 8.07
CA SER A 472 -6.22 -21.88 7.89
C SER A 472 -5.61 -21.66 6.51
N THR A 473 -6.45 -21.70 5.45
CA THR A 473 -5.99 -21.41 4.07
C THR A 473 -5.40 -20.01 3.99
N ILE A 474 -6.11 -19.00 4.51
CA ILE A 474 -5.64 -17.62 4.48
C ILE A 474 -4.43 -17.41 5.38
N ALA A 475 -4.37 -18.04 6.55
CA ALA A 475 -3.19 -17.98 7.41
C ALA A 475 -1.94 -18.51 6.68
N CYS A 476 -2.05 -19.68 6.02
CA CYS A 476 -0.97 -20.24 5.21
C CYS A 476 -0.59 -19.34 4.03
N MET A 477 -1.57 -18.80 3.30
CA MET A 477 -1.31 -17.86 2.21
C MET A 477 -0.65 -16.56 2.68
N THR A 478 -1.01 -16.08 3.88
CA THR A 478 -0.43 -14.86 4.48
C THR A 478 1.04 -15.05 4.81
N GLU A 479 1.40 -16.21 5.36
CA GLU A 479 2.79 -16.58 5.62
C GLU A 479 3.58 -16.77 4.32
N ALA A 480 2.98 -17.41 3.30
CA ALA A 480 3.60 -17.56 1.98
C ALA A 480 3.79 -16.24 1.22
N MET A 481 2.90 -15.25 1.43
CA MET A 481 3.08 -13.87 0.96
C MET A 481 4.18 -13.13 1.73
N GLY A 482 4.63 -13.66 2.86
CA GLY A 482 5.61 -13.03 3.73
C GLY A 482 5.03 -11.95 4.64
N MET A 483 3.72 -11.94 4.91
CA MET A 483 3.06 -10.91 5.74
C MET A 483 2.94 -11.27 7.22
N SER A 484 3.38 -12.47 7.61
CA SER A 484 3.48 -12.93 9.00
C SER A 484 4.84 -13.57 9.24
N LEU A 485 5.21 -13.80 10.50
CA LEU A 485 6.45 -14.51 10.83
C LEU A 485 6.36 -15.99 10.41
N PRO A 486 7.50 -16.64 10.07
CA PRO A 486 7.52 -18.07 9.77
C PRO A 486 6.92 -18.92 10.89
N GLY A 487 6.16 -19.97 10.53
CA GLY A 487 5.46 -20.86 11.45
C GLY A 487 4.12 -20.32 11.99
N SER A 488 3.82 -19.04 11.75
CA SER A 488 2.63 -18.37 12.29
C SER A 488 1.29 -19.00 11.91
N ALA A 489 1.19 -19.68 10.76
CA ALA A 489 -0.07 -20.16 10.23
C ALA A 489 -0.61 -21.38 10.97
N THR A 490 0.27 -22.21 11.53
CA THR A 490 -0.09 -23.57 11.97
C THR A 490 -0.12 -23.76 13.48
N ILE A 491 0.57 -22.91 14.25
CA ILE A 491 0.64 -23.07 15.72
C ILE A 491 -0.77 -23.04 16.35
N PRO A 492 -1.25 -24.09 17.04
CA PRO A 492 -2.54 -24.08 17.71
C PRO A 492 -2.73 -22.90 18.67
N ALA A 493 -3.96 -22.39 18.78
CA ALA A 493 -4.26 -21.19 19.55
C ALA A 493 -3.92 -21.31 21.04
N VAL A 494 -3.95 -22.54 21.58
CA VAL A 494 -3.70 -22.85 22.99
C VAL A 494 -2.25 -23.25 23.29
N HIS A 495 -1.38 -23.34 22.28
CA HIS A 495 0.04 -23.63 22.51
C HIS A 495 0.76 -22.41 23.09
N ALA A 496 1.67 -22.63 24.05
CA ALA A 496 2.53 -21.56 24.58
C ALA A 496 3.41 -20.90 23.49
N GLU A 497 3.72 -21.65 22.43
CA GLU A 497 4.42 -21.13 21.24
C GLU A 497 3.67 -19.98 20.57
N ARG A 498 2.33 -19.99 20.58
CA ARG A 498 1.52 -18.90 20.02
C ARG A 498 1.75 -17.58 20.76
N LEU A 499 1.94 -17.64 22.09
CA LEU A 499 2.27 -16.45 22.89
C LEU A 499 3.70 -15.96 22.64
N ARG A 500 4.67 -16.88 22.44
CA ARG A 500 6.04 -16.52 22.06
C ARG A 500 6.08 -15.87 20.68
N LEU A 501 5.33 -16.39 19.71
CA LEU A 501 5.19 -15.79 18.39
C LEU A 501 4.54 -14.40 18.46
N ALA A 502 3.52 -14.22 19.30
CA ALA A 502 2.87 -12.93 19.50
C ALA A 502 3.86 -11.88 20.06
N GLU A 503 4.68 -12.26 21.04
CA GLU A 503 5.77 -11.43 21.55
C GLU A 503 6.80 -11.09 20.46
N ALA A 504 7.26 -12.10 19.70
CA ALA A 504 8.18 -11.90 18.59
C ALA A 504 7.60 -10.97 17.51
N SER A 505 6.29 -11.07 17.24
CA SER A 505 5.59 -10.19 16.30
C SER A 505 5.56 -8.74 16.78
N GLY A 506 5.38 -8.53 18.10
CA GLY A 506 5.46 -7.20 18.72
C GLY A 506 6.86 -6.59 18.59
N ALA A 507 7.91 -7.36 18.92
CA ALA A 507 9.29 -6.92 18.74
C ALA A 507 9.61 -6.62 17.28
N ARG A 508 9.12 -7.47 16.36
CA ARG A 508 9.32 -7.27 14.93
C ARG A 508 8.59 -6.04 14.41
N ALA A 509 7.40 -5.73 14.90
CA ALA A 509 6.67 -4.52 14.52
C ALA A 509 7.46 -3.24 14.87
N VAL A 510 8.20 -3.21 15.98
CA VAL A 510 9.09 -2.08 16.31
C VAL A 510 10.22 -1.95 15.28
N ALA A 511 10.87 -3.06 14.92
CA ALA A 511 11.89 -3.04 13.86
C ALA A 511 11.29 -2.59 12.51
N LEU A 512 10.05 -3.00 12.20
CA LEU A 512 9.36 -2.57 11.00
C LEU A 512 9.06 -1.06 10.99
N ALA A 513 8.68 -0.49 12.14
CA ALA A 513 8.44 0.95 12.28
C ALA A 513 9.70 1.80 12.01
N GLN A 514 10.88 1.26 12.31
CA GLN A 514 12.15 1.98 12.15
C GLN A 514 12.69 1.93 10.72
N SER A 515 12.72 0.75 10.10
CA SER A 515 13.36 0.56 8.78
C SER A 515 12.82 -0.63 7.98
N GLY A 516 11.63 -1.15 8.32
CA GLY A 516 11.08 -2.32 7.66
C GLY A 516 10.39 -2.05 6.31
N PRO A 517 10.17 -3.13 5.53
CA PRO A 517 9.37 -3.03 4.32
C PRO A 517 7.92 -2.69 4.66
N ARG A 518 7.31 -1.88 3.79
CA ARG A 518 5.88 -1.60 3.82
C ARG A 518 5.09 -2.71 3.08
N PRO A 519 3.77 -2.79 3.27
CA PRO A 519 2.92 -3.76 2.58
C PRO A 519 3.10 -3.79 1.06
N ASP A 520 3.37 -2.64 0.42
CA ASP A 520 3.62 -2.55 -1.01
C ASP A 520 4.89 -3.26 -1.50
N ALA A 521 5.94 -3.31 -0.67
CA ALA A 521 7.17 -4.02 -0.96
C ALA A 521 7.05 -5.54 -0.76
N VAL A 522 6.23 -5.97 0.20
CA VAL A 522 6.02 -7.39 0.51
C VAL A 522 4.95 -8.02 -0.39
N MET A 523 3.78 -7.37 -0.53
CA MET A 523 2.64 -7.83 -1.35
C MET A 523 2.86 -7.56 -2.85
N SER A 524 3.94 -8.11 -3.38
CA SER A 524 4.31 -8.03 -4.79
C SER A 524 3.56 -9.05 -5.65
N PRO A 525 3.54 -8.92 -6.99
CA PRO A 525 3.01 -9.95 -7.88
C PRO A 525 3.63 -11.34 -7.63
N LYS A 526 4.93 -11.40 -7.30
CA LYS A 526 5.61 -12.65 -6.93
C LYS A 526 5.04 -13.27 -5.66
N ALA A 527 4.78 -12.46 -4.63
CA ALA A 527 4.18 -12.92 -3.38
C ALA A 527 2.75 -13.44 -3.60
N PHE A 528 1.95 -12.77 -4.45
CA PHE A 528 0.62 -13.27 -4.82
C PHE A 528 0.70 -14.59 -5.60
N THR A 529 1.64 -14.75 -6.53
CA THR A 529 1.87 -16.04 -7.20
C THR A 529 2.23 -17.14 -6.19
N ASN A 530 3.13 -16.88 -5.24
CA ASN A 530 3.47 -17.83 -4.18
C ASN A 530 2.24 -18.23 -3.36
N ALA A 531 1.40 -17.25 -3.00
CA ALA A 531 0.16 -17.50 -2.26
C ALA A 531 -0.82 -18.39 -3.04
N LEU A 532 -0.96 -18.16 -4.35
CA LEU A 532 -1.81 -18.98 -5.23
C LEU A 532 -1.24 -20.39 -5.44
N THR A 533 0.09 -20.54 -5.54
CA THR A 533 0.76 -21.85 -5.55
C THR A 533 0.45 -22.61 -4.26
N VAL A 534 0.58 -21.95 -3.11
CA VAL A 534 0.25 -22.53 -1.80
C VAL A 534 -1.23 -22.89 -1.70
N LEU A 535 -2.15 -22.04 -2.20
CA LEU A 535 -3.59 -22.32 -2.22
C LEU A 535 -3.90 -23.67 -2.91
N HIS A 536 -3.28 -23.91 -4.07
CA HIS A 536 -3.42 -25.19 -4.77
C HIS A 536 -2.80 -26.34 -3.98
N ALA A 537 -1.58 -26.17 -3.50
CA ALA A 537 -0.82 -27.23 -2.86
C ALA A 537 -1.41 -27.70 -1.52
N ILE A 538 -2.04 -26.82 -0.77
CA ILE A 538 -2.68 -27.19 0.49
C ILE A 538 -4.11 -27.70 0.30
N GLY A 539 -4.63 -27.71 -0.94
CA GLY A 539 -6.02 -28.03 -1.22
C GLY A 539 -6.97 -27.06 -0.48
N GLY A 540 -6.67 -25.76 -0.55
CA GLY A 540 -7.31 -24.75 0.28
C GLY A 540 -8.77 -24.45 -0.05
N SER A 541 -9.33 -23.48 0.66
CA SER A 541 -10.70 -22.98 0.50
C SER A 541 -10.90 -22.22 -0.81
N THR A 542 -12.01 -22.44 -1.51
CA THR A 542 -12.39 -21.64 -2.71
C THR A 542 -12.60 -20.16 -2.39
N ASN A 543 -13.05 -19.85 -1.16
CA ASN A 543 -13.16 -18.47 -0.68
C ASN A 543 -11.84 -17.70 -0.76
N ALA A 544 -10.70 -18.39 -0.64
CA ALA A 544 -9.40 -17.74 -0.64
C ALA A 544 -9.09 -17.05 -1.96
N LEU A 545 -9.64 -17.55 -3.08
CA LEU A 545 -9.52 -16.89 -4.38
C LEU A 545 -10.21 -15.53 -4.40
N ILE A 546 -11.40 -15.42 -3.79
CA ILE A 546 -12.12 -14.14 -3.64
C ILE A 546 -11.34 -13.18 -2.73
N HIS A 547 -10.78 -13.70 -1.64
CA HIS A 547 -10.00 -12.92 -0.67
C HIS A 547 -8.70 -12.37 -1.28
N VAL A 548 -7.88 -13.23 -1.87
CA VAL A 548 -6.60 -12.81 -2.46
C VAL A 548 -6.81 -11.88 -3.65
N THR A 549 -7.86 -12.08 -4.45
CA THR A 549 -8.23 -11.15 -5.53
C THR A 549 -8.56 -9.76 -4.98
N ALA A 550 -9.30 -9.69 -3.86
CA ALA A 550 -9.62 -8.42 -3.21
C ALA A 550 -8.39 -7.73 -2.61
N ILE A 551 -7.47 -8.49 -2.00
CA ILE A 551 -6.21 -7.97 -1.45
C ILE A 551 -5.32 -7.44 -2.58
N ALA A 552 -5.12 -8.24 -3.63
CA ALA A 552 -4.31 -7.88 -4.80
C ALA A 552 -4.85 -6.61 -5.49
N ALA A 553 -6.17 -6.48 -5.61
CA ALA A 553 -6.81 -5.30 -6.20
C ALA A 553 -6.50 -4.00 -5.43
N ARG A 554 -6.34 -4.04 -4.09
CA ARG A 554 -5.90 -2.86 -3.30
C ARG A 554 -4.48 -2.40 -3.66
N ARG A 555 -3.67 -3.29 -4.24
CA ARG A 555 -2.32 -3.01 -4.76
C ARG A 555 -2.28 -2.76 -6.27
N GLY A 556 -3.43 -2.72 -6.93
CA GLY A 556 -3.50 -2.62 -8.40
C GLY A 556 -3.02 -3.88 -9.13
N VAL A 557 -2.90 -5.01 -8.43
CA VAL A 557 -2.52 -6.30 -9.02
C VAL A 557 -3.77 -7.07 -9.41
N ARG A 558 -3.85 -7.47 -10.69
CA ARG A 558 -4.95 -8.27 -11.21
C ARG A 558 -4.62 -9.77 -11.11
N ILE A 559 -5.50 -10.52 -10.46
CA ILE A 559 -5.47 -11.99 -10.50
C ILE A 559 -6.28 -12.45 -11.71
N ASP A 560 -5.62 -13.15 -12.64
CA ASP A 560 -6.26 -13.73 -13.81
C ASP A 560 -6.68 -15.18 -13.56
N LEU A 561 -7.96 -15.50 -13.77
CA LEU A 561 -8.51 -16.82 -13.52
C LEU A 561 -7.93 -17.90 -14.44
N ASN A 562 -7.60 -17.56 -15.68
CA ASN A 562 -7.03 -18.53 -16.62
C ASN A 562 -5.59 -18.90 -16.19
N SER A 563 -4.83 -17.90 -15.74
CA SER A 563 -3.48 -18.10 -15.17
C SER A 563 -3.53 -18.89 -13.87
N PHE A 564 -4.52 -18.64 -13.01
CA PHE A 564 -4.77 -19.42 -11.80
C PHE A 564 -5.09 -20.89 -12.10
N ASP A 565 -5.92 -21.15 -13.10
CA ASP A 565 -6.28 -22.51 -13.54
C ASP A 565 -5.07 -23.24 -14.17
N ALA A 566 -4.30 -22.54 -15.01
CA ALA A 566 -3.07 -23.07 -15.60
C ALA A 566 -2.00 -23.39 -14.55
N LEU A 567 -1.92 -22.59 -13.48
CA LEU A 567 -1.07 -22.89 -12.32
C LEU A 567 -1.56 -24.14 -11.59
N GLY A 568 -2.87 -24.28 -11.39
CA GLY A 568 -3.47 -25.46 -10.77
C GLY A 568 -3.15 -26.76 -11.50
N ARG A 569 -3.00 -26.75 -12.83
CA ARG A 569 -2.57 -27.94 -13.59
C ARG A 569 -1.13 -28.40 -13.29
N LYS A 570 -0.30 -27.54 -12.70
CA LYS A 570 1.12 -27.81 -12.41
C LYS A 570 1.42 -28.11 -10.95
N VAL A 571 0.56 -27.63 -10.04
CA VAL A 571 0.79 -27.69 -8.60
C VAL A 571 -0.09 -28.80 -8.00
N PRO A 572 0.47 -29.92 -7.53
CA PRO A 572 -0.32 -30.98 -6.92
C PRO A 572 -0.76 -30.62 -5.49
N VAL A 573 -1.83 -31.25 -4.99
CA VAL A 573 -2.21 -31.16 -3.57
C VAL A 573 -1.30 -32.06 -2.74
N LEU A 574 -0.57 -31.48 -1.79
CA LEU A 574 0.43 -32.15 -0.96
C LEU A 574 -0.05 -32.43 0.47
N VAL A 575 -0.99 -31.64 0.98
CA VAL A 575 -1.32 -31.63 2.41
C VAL A 575 -2.49 -32.56 2.71
N ASP A 576 -2.25 -33.59 3.54
CA ASP A 576 -3.24 -34.58 3.98
C ASP A 576 -4.09 -34.05 5.14
N LEU A 577 -4.88 -33.01 4.88
CA LEU A 577 -5.80 -32.42 5.84
C LEU A 577 -7.23 -32.45 5.34
N LYS A 578 -8.19 -32.66 6.27
CA LYS A 578 -9.60 -32.48 5.96
C LYS A 578 -9.85 -31.07 5.36
N PRO A 579 -10.74 -30.93 4.35
CA PRO A 579 -11.64 -31.96 3.84
C PRO A 579 -11.05 -32.89 2.76
N SER A 580 -9.86 -32.64 2.24
CA SER A 580 -9.24 -33.45 1.16
C SER A 580 -8.52 -34.70 1.68
N GLY A 581 -8.15 -34.70 2.96
CA GLY A 581 -7.37 -35.73 3.64
C GLY A 581 -7.97 -36.17 4.98
N GLN A 582 -7.15 -36.77 5.83
CA GLN A 582 -7.60 -37.36 7.11
C GLN A 582 -7.18 -36.58 8.36
N HIS A 583 -6.11 -35.79 8.30
CA HIS A 583 -5.54 -35.13 9.47
C HIS A 583 -6.10 -33.71 9.70
N TYR A 584 -5.60 -33.04 10.73
CA TYR A 584 -5.98 -31.70 11.20
C TYR A 584 -4.76 -30.79 11.36
N MET A 585 -4.98 -29.47 11.48
CA MET A 585 -3.92 -28.46 11.52
C MET A 585 -2.83 -28.69 12.57
N GLU A 586 -3.17 -29.28 13.73
CA GLU A 586 -2.17 -29.66 14.75
C GLU A 586 -1.13 -30.66 14.19
N HIS A 587 -1.57 -31.61 13.36
CA HIS A 587 -0.68 -32.59 12.72
C HIS A 587 0.20 -31.93 11.65
N LEU A 588 -0.33 -30.91 10.94
CA LEU A 588 0.49 -30.13 10.00
C LEU A 588 1.55 -29.32 10.75
N HIS A 589 1.20 -28.74 11.90
CA HIS A 589 2.17 -28.05 12.75
C HIS A 589 3.28 -29.01 13.21
N ASP A 590 2.91 -30.19 13.73
CA ASP A 590 3.87 -31.23 14.15
C ASP A 590 4.74 -31.75 12.99
N ALA A 591 4.24 -31.68 11.76
CA ALA A 591 4.98 -32.05 10.55
C ALA A 591 6.01 -31.00 10.06
N GLY A 592 6.11 -29.85 10.73
CA GLY A 592 6.96 -28.72 10.31
C GLY A 592 6.19 -27.55 9.70
N GLY A 593 4.86 -27.54 9.84
CA GLY A 593 3.99 -26.43 9.45
C GLY A 593 3.99 -26.15 7.95
N LEU A 594 3.78 -24.88 7.61
CA LEU A 594 3.81 -24.43 6.21
C LEU A 594 5.19 -24.59 5.57
N ASN A 595 6.27 -24.48 6.35
CA ASN A 595 7.64 -24.58 5.82
C ASN A 595 7.92 -25.95 5.19
N ALA A 596 7.36 -27.03 5.73
CA ALA A 596 7.41 -28.36 5.12
C ALA A 596 6.77 -28.37 3.72
N VAL A 597 5.66 -27.65 3.54
CA VAL A 597 4.98 -27.50 2.24
C VAL A 597 5.81 -26.65 1.28
N LEU A 598 6.32 -25.49 1.75
CA LEU A 598 7.12 -24.58 0.92
C LEU A 598 8.40 -25.24 0.37
N ARG A 599 9.01 -26.14 1.16
CA ARG A 599 10.19 -26.89 0.74
C ARG A 599 9.91 -27.82 -0.43
N GLU A 600 8.80 -28.56 -0.40
CA GLU A 600 8.38 -29.41 -1.52
C GLU A 600 8.03 -28.59 -2.77
N LEU A 601 7.54 -27.37 -2.58
CA LEU A 601 7.16 -26.46 -3.66
C LEU A 601 8.30 -25.56 -4.15
N ARG A 602 9.53 -25.69 -3.65
CA ARG A 602 10.63 -24.74 -3.88
C ARG A 602 10.84 -24.41 -5.37
N SER A 603 10.69 -25.38 -6.27
CA SER A 603 10.85 -25.18 -7.72
C SER A 603 9.71 -24.40 -8.39
N LEU A 604 8.59 -24.20 -7.69
CA LEU A 604 7.38 -23.52 -8.17
C LEU A 604 7.16 -22.16 -7.48
N LEU A 605 8.09 -21.74 -6.62
CA LEU A 605 8.00 -20.52 -5.83
C LEU A 605 9.01 -19.46 -6.30
N HIS A 606 8.64 -18.20 -6.12
CA HIS A 606 9.55 -17.07 -6.19
C HIS A 606 10.29 -16.93 -4.86
N LEU A 607 11.48 -17.50 -4.78
CA LEU A 607 12.27 -17.66 -3.56
C LEU A 607 12.92 -16.36 -3.09
N ASP A 608 13.09 -15.39 -3.99
CA ASP A 608 13.65 -14.07 -3.71
C ASP A 608 12.63 -13.07 -3.13
N ALA A 609 11.38 -13.50 -2.94
CA ALA A 609 10.33 -12.64 -2.39
C ALA A 609 10.68 -12.20 -0.94
N PRO A 610 10.65 -10.89 -0.62
CA PRO A 610 10.93 -10.41 0.72
C PRO A 610 9.77 -10.71 1.67
N THR A 611 10.08 -10.91 2.94
CA THR A 611 9.09 -11.13 4.00
C THR A 611 9.18 -10.07 5.09
N VAL A 612 8.14 -9.95 5.91
CA VAL A 612 8.12 -9.07 7.07
C VAL A 612 9.17 -9.46 8.10
N SER A 613 9.73 -10.69 8.11
CA SER A 613 10.84 -11.04 9.02
C SER A 613 12.15 -10.32 8.68
N GLY A 614 12.27 -9.79 7.45
CA GLY A 614 13.49 -9.21 6.91
C GLY A 614 14.32 -10.20 6.09
N GLN A 615 13.88 -11.45 6.02
CA GLN A 615 14.47 -12.50 5.19
C GLN A 615 13.70 -12.65 3.88
N THR A 616 14.34 -13.25 2.88
CA THR A 616 13.69 -13.80 1.69
C THR A 616 12.97 -15.11 2.02
N LEU A 617 12.04 -15.52 1.16
CA LEU A 617 11.35 -16.81 1.32
C LEU A 617 12.33 -18.00 1.29
N GLU A 618 13.40 -17.92 0.51
CA GLU A 618 14.47 -18.92 0.47
C GLU A 618 15.13 -19.12 1.84
N GLU A 619 15.53 -18.02 2.49
CA GLU A 619 16.19 -18.04 3.79
C GLU A 619 15.27 -18.61 4.87
N VAL A 620 13.97 -18.30 4.81
CA VAL A 620 12.95 -18.88 5.69
C VAL A 620 12.87 -20.40 5.50
N ILE A 621 12.80 -20.87 4.24
CA ILE A 621 12.74 -22.31 3.93
C ILE A 621 14.02 -23.02 4.41
N ALA A 622 15.19 -22.41 4.18
CA ALA A 622 16.48 -22.99 4.55
C ALA A 622 16.67 -23.11 6.07
N ALA A 623 16.12 -22.17 6.85
CA ALA A 623 16.25 -22.16 8.31
C ALA A 623 15.26 -23.10 9.04
N SER A 624 14.34 -23.74 8.31
CA SER A 624 13.24 -24.49 8.91
C SER A 624 13.62 -25.93 9.27
N GLU A 625 13.33 -26.33 10.51
CA GLU A 625 13.39 -27.72 10.94
C GLU A 625 12.19 -28.50 10.41
N ILE A 626 12.43 -29.69 9.87
CA ILE A 626 11.39 -30.58 9.35
C ILE A 626 11.61 -31.96 9.94
N ASN A 627 10.52 -32.55 10.44
CA ASN A 627 10.51 -33.95 10.84
C ASN A 627 10.54 -34.83 9.58
N PRO A 628 11.64 -35.54 9.26
CA PRO A 628 11.72 -36.34 8.03
C PRO A 628 10.79 -37.56 8.04
N ALA A 629 10.30 -37.98 9.22
CA ALA A 629 9.38 -39.11 9.36
C ALA A 629 7.90 -38.73 9.20
N GLN A 630 7.59 -37.42 9.09
CA GLN A 630 6.22 -36.94 8.95
C GLN A 630 5.55 -37.48 7.67
N GLN A 631 4.23 -37.69 7.72
CA GLN A 631 3.45 -38.22 6.59
C GLN A 631 2.32 -37.28 6.15
N VAL A 632 2.17 -36.12 6.79
CA VAL A 632 1.07 -35.17 6.59
C VAL A 632 1.29 -34.31 5.35
N VAL A 633 2.53 -33.90 5.10
CA VAL A 633 2.96 -33.21 3.88
C VAL A 633 3.58 -34.23 2.94
N ARG A 634 2.87 -34.55 1.87
CA ARG A 634 3.35 -35.44 0.82
C ARG A 634 4.39 -34.75 -0.08
N SER A 635 5.23 -35.56 -0.71
CA SER A 635 6.14 -35.05 -1.73
C SER A 635 5.44 -34.80 -3.06
N VAL A 636 6.05 -33.96 -3.90
CA VAL A 636 5.55 -33.71 -5.27
C VAL A 636 5.47 -35.00 -6.10
N ALA A 637 6.30 -36.00 -5.81
CA ALA A 637 6.31 -37.29 -6.49
C ALA A 637 5.20 -38.26 -6.01
N ASN A 638 4.64 -38.06 -4.82
CA ASN A 638 3.57 -38.90 -4.26
C ASN A 638 2.47 -38.04 -3.62
N PRO A 639 1.80 -37.15 -4.38
CA PRO A 639 0.86 -36.19 -3.84
C PRO A 639 -0.47 -36.84 -3.43
N ILE A 640 -1.28 -36.11 -2.65
CA ILE A 640 -2.66 -36.50 -2.35
C ILE A 640 -3.54 -36.42 -3.60
N PHE A 641 -3.32 -35.39 -4.41
CA PHE A 641 -4.00 -35.21 -5.69
C PHE A 641 -2.99 -34.68 -6.72
N PRO A 642 -2.90 -35.26 -7.93
CA PRO A 642 -1.84 -34.96 -8.89
C PRO A 642 -1.95 -33.58 -9.56
N SER A 643 -3.05 -32.87 -9.36
CA SER A 643 -3.24 -31.49 -9.80
C SER A 643 -3.72 -30.60 -8.64
N GLY A 644 -3.91 -29.31 -8.87
CA GLY A 644 -4.25 -28.33 -7.84
C GLY A 644 -5.62 -28.58 -7.25
N GLY A 645 -5.91 -28.03 -6.08
CA GLY A 645 -7.18 -28.29 -5.40
C GLY A 645 -8.43 -27.72 -6.09
N ILE A 646 -8.26 -26.71 -6.96
CA ILE A 646 -9.35 -25.91 -7.53
C ILE A 646 -9.21 -25.83 -9.05
N ALA A 647 -10.30 -26.02 -9.77
CA ALA A 647 -10.39 -25.80 -11.21
C ALA A 647 -11.34 -24.64 -11.53
N VAL A 648 -11.08 -23.92 -12.63
CA VAL A 648 -11.95 -22.86 -13.14
C VAL A 648 -12.79 -23.41 -14.30
N LEU A 649 -14.11 -23.33 -14.15
CA LEU A 649 -15.06 -23.78 -15.17
C LEU A 649 -15.51 -22.60 -16.04
N ARG A 650 -15.76 -22.89 -17.31
CA ARG A 650 -16.30 -21.96 -18.32
C ARG A 650 -17.46 -22.63 -19.05
N GLY A 651 -18.38 -21.82 -19.55
CA GLY A 651 -19.50 -22.29 -20.35
C GLY A 651 -20.56 -21.21 -20.50
N ASN A 652 -21.64 -21.53 -21.21
CA ASN A 652 -22.79 -20.64 -21.37
C ASN A 652 -23.45 -20.27 -20.03
N LEU A 653 -23.42 -21.17 -19.03
CA LEU A 653 -23.93 -20.88 -17.68
C LEU A 653 -23.00 -19.99 -16.83
N ALA A 654 -21.70 -20.01 -17.11
CA ALA A 654 -20.69 -19.29 -16.34
C ALA A 654 -19.71 -18.54 -17.27
N PRO A 655 -20.18 -17.53 -18.03
CA PRO A 655 -19.33 -16.83 -19.01
C PRO A 655 -18.21 -16.03 -18.32
N GLY A 656 -18.47 -15.47 -17.14
CA GLY A 656 -17.47 -14.83 -16.28
C GLY A 656 -16.59 -15.82 -15.50
N GLY A 657 -16.93 -17.11 -15.52
CA GLY A 657 -16.25 -18.20 -14.83
C GLY A 657 -17.00 -18.69 -13.61
N ALA A 658 -16.64 -19.89 -13.17
CA ALA A 658 -17.06 -20.51 -11.93
C ALA A 658 -15.89 -21.34 -11.38
N VAL A 659 -15.97 -21.80 -10.13
CA VAL A 659 -14.93 -22.64 -9.53
C VAL A 659 -15.49 -23.91 -8.94
N ILE A 660 -14.70 -24.98 -9.00
CA ILE A 660 -14.98 -26.26 -8.33
C ILE A 660 -13.74 -26.71 -7.58
N LYS A 661 -13.92 -27.21 -6.35
CA LYS A 661 -12.85 -27.86 -5.58
C LYS A 661 -12.82 -29.35 -5.91
N HIS A 662 -12.18 -29.71 -7.02
CA HIS A 662 -12.19 -31.08 -7.53
C HIS A 662 -11.36 -32.08 -6.70
N SER A 663 -10.45 -31.62 -5.85
CA SER A 663 -9.70 -32.51 -4.94
C SER A 663 -10.58 -33.15 -3.85
N SER A 664 -11.77 -32.60 -3.61
CA SER A 664 -12.74 -33.11 -2.64
C SER A 664 -14.06 -33.54 -3.29
N ALA A 665 -14.11 -33.64 -4.61
CA ALA A 665 -15.29 -34.05 -5.38
C ALA A 665 -15.30 -35.58 -5.60
N THR A 666 -16.48 -36.14 -5.86
CA THR A 666 -16.60 -37.55 -6.25
C THR A 666 -16.16 -37.71 -7.70
N ALA A 667 -15.14 -38.55 -7.93
CA ALA A 667 -14.50 -38.70 -9.24
C ALA A 667 -15.48 -39.05 -10.38
N SER A 668 -16.49 -39.89 -10.12
CA SER A 668 -17.51 -40.25 -11.10
C SER A 668 -18.48 -39.12 -11.46
N LEU A 669 -18.56 -38.06 -10.66
CA LEU A 669 -19.43 -36.90 -10.89
C LEU A 669 -18.70 -35.71 -11.54
N LEU A 670 -17.36 -35.78 -11.69
CA LEU A 670 -16.60 -34.73 -12.37
C LEU A 670 -16.96 -34.62 -13.86
N LYS A 671 -17.47 -35.70 -14.45
CA LYS A 671 -18.08 -35.73 -15.78
C LYS A 671 -19.51 -36.22 -15.66
N HIS A 672 -20.46 -35.31 -15.69
CA HIS A 672 -21.85 -35.61 -15.38
C HIS A 672 -22.80 -34.83 -16.28
N THR A 673 -23.90 -35.47 -16.69
CA THR A 673 -25.01 -34.78 -17.35
C THR A 673 -26.32 -35.15 -16.67
N GLY A 674 -26.95 -34.18 -16.02
CA GLY A 674 -28.20 -34.37 -15.28
C GLY A 674 -29.25 -33.34 -15.64
N ARG A 675 -30.49 -33.59 -15.23
CA ARG A 675 -31.57 -32.61 -15.32
C ARG A 675 -31.46 -31.62 -14.16
N ALA A 676 -31.71 -30.34 -14.43
CA ALA A 676 -31.69 -29.29 -13.43
C ALA A 676 -32.90 -29.37 -12.50
N VAL A 677 -32.68 -29.20 -11.20
CA VAL A 677 -33.70 -28.94 -10.18
C VAL A 677 -33.38 -27.59 -9.54
N VAL A 678 -34.17 -26.57 -9.89
CA VAL A 678 -33.89 -25.17 -9.56
C VAL A 678 -34.60 -24.73 -8.29
N PHE A 679 -33.83 -24.06 -7.42
CA PHE A 679 -34.28 -23.33 -6.24
C PHE A 679 -34.00 -21.84 -6.41
N ASP A 680 -35.04 -21.02 -6.21
CA ASP A 680 -35.02 -19.58 -6.53
C ASP A 680 -34.29 -18.71 -5.51
N SER A 681 -34.24 -19.18 -4.26
CA SER A 681 -33.71 -18.45 -3.11
C SER A 681 -33.37 -19.43 -1.99
N LEU A 682 -32.77 -18.92 -0.91
CA LEU A 682 -32.53 -19.72 0.30
C LEU A 682 -33.84 -20.13 0.98
N GLU A 683 -34.84 -19.27 0.92
CA GLU A 683 -36.20 -19.52 1.42
C GLU A 683 -36.87 -20.65 0.63
N ASP A 684 -36.79 -20.61 -0.71
CA ASP A 684 -37.32 -21.66 -1.59
C ASP A 684 -36.60 -22.99 -1.39
N LEU A 685 -35.27 -22.97 -1.26
CA LEU A 685 -34.48 -24.16 -0.94
C LEU A 685 -34.92 -24.78 0.40
N ALA A 686 -35.03 -23.97 1.45
CA ALA A 686 -35.43 -24.44 2.77
C ALA A 686 -36.85 -25.03 2.79
N ALA A 687 -37.78 -24.44 2.02
CA ALA A 687 -39.16 -24.90 1.93
C ALA A 687 -39.30 -26.22 1.16
N ARG A 688 -38.48 -26.46 0.13
CA ARG A 688 -38.70 -27.55 -0.84
C ARG A 688 -37.72 -28.71 -0.78
N ILE A 689 -36.47 -28.51 -0.34
CA ILE A 689 -35.42 -29.53 -0.49
C ILE A 689 -35.76 -30.88 0.17
N ASP A 690 -36.53 -30.84 1.26
CA ASP A 690 -36.95 -32.01 2.02
C ASP A 690 -38.43 -32.36 1.84
N ALA A 691 -39.13 -31.71 0.90
CA ALA A 691 -40.52 -32.02 0.58
C ALA A 691 -40.62 -33.45 -0.01
N PRO A 692 -41.55 -34.31 0.47
CA PRO A 692 -41.67 -35.69 0.00
C PRO A 692 -41.91 -35.79 -1.51
N ASP A 693 -42.70 -34.85 -2.04
CA ASP A 693 -43.16 -34.72 -3.42
C ASP A 693 -42.19 -33.95 -4.33
N LEU A 694 -41.05 -33.46 -3.83
CA LEU A 694 -40.02 -32.83 -4.67
C LEU A 694 -39.57 -33.82 -5.76
N ASP A 695 -39.86 -33.55 -7.03
CA ASP A 695 -39.37 -34.36 -8.15
C ASP A 695 -37.84 -34.19 -8.29
N VAL A 696 -37.08 -35.15 -7.74
CA VAL A 696 -35.61 -35.17 -7.75
C VAL A 696 -35.09 -36.60 -7.71
N ALA A 697 -34.15 -36.90 -8.60
CA ALA A 697 -33.41 -38.16 -8.69
C ALA A 697 -31.93 -37.95 -8.33
N ALA A 698 -31.20 -39.03 -8.06
CA ALA A 698 -29.80 -38.98 -7.62
C ALA A 698 -28.83 -38.44 -8.71
N ASP A 699 -29.20 -38.55 -9.98
CA ASP A 699 -28.47 -38.06 -11.15
C ASP A 699 -28.88 -36.64 -11.58
N ASP A 700 -29.85 -36.02 -10.91
CA ASP A 700 -30.21 -34.62 -11.14
C ASP A 700 -29.10 -33.66 -10.64
N VAL A 701 -29.09 -32.44 -11.17
CA VAL A 701 -28.22 -31.34 -10.77
C VAL A 701 -29.02 -30.34 -9.95
N LEU A 702 -28.65 -30.15 -8.68
CA LEU A 702 -29.31 -29.15 -7.83
C LEU A 702 -28.74 -27.76 -8.13
N VAL A 703 -29.62 -26.79 -8.31
CA VAL A 703 -29.25 -25.42 -8.70
C VAL A 703 -29.82 -24.44 -7.69
N LEU A 704 -28.97 -23.62 -7.08
CA LEU A 704 -29.40 -22.47 -6.28
C LEU A 704 -29.04 -21.18 -7.01
N ARG A 705 -30.05 -20.33 -7.26
CA ARG A 705 -29.87 -18.97 -7.77
C ARG A 705 -30.22 -17.94 -6.69
N ASN A 706 -29.98 -16.67 -7.03
CA ASN A 706 -30.07 -15.50 -6.17
C ASN A 706 -29.28 -15.62 -4.86
N ALA A 707 -28.15 -16.32 -4.88
CA ALA A 707 -27.29 -16.53 -3.71
C ALA A 707 -25.92 -15.85 -3.84
N GLY A 708 -25.77 -14.97 -4.82
CA GLY A 708 -24.58 -14.17 -5.07
C GLY A 708 -24.41 -12.95 -4.16
N PRO A 709 -23.41 -12.08 -4.43
CA PRO A 709 -23.16 -10.86 -3.67
C PRO A 709 -24.34 -9.91 -3.54
N ARG A 710 -25.17 -9.76 -4.58
CA ARG A 710 -26.38 -8.91 -4.54
C ARG A 710 -27.65 -9.71 -4.25
N GLY A 711 -27.73 -10.97 -4.70
CA GLY A 711 -28.92 -11.79 -4.55
C GLY A 711 -29.32 -12.07 -3.10
N ALA A 712 -28.44 -12.75 -2.34
CA ALA A 712 -28.74 -13.18 -0.97
C ALA A 712 -28.50 -12.11 0.11
N PRO A 713 -28.15 -10.88 -0.30
CA PRO A 713 -26.84 -10.21 -0.21
C PRO A 713 -25.64 -10.93 0.43
N GLY A 714 -24.43 -10.49 0.05
CA GLY A 714 -23.18 -10.84 0.72
C GLY A 714 -22.59 -12.21 0.34
N MET A 715 -23.24 -12.96 -0.56
CA MET A 715 -22.76 -14.24 -1.08
C MET A 715 -22.53 -15.27 0.04
N PRO A 716 -23.57 -15.81 0.69
CA PRO A 716 -23.44 -16.74 1.82
C PRO A 716 -22.77 -18.07 1.43
N GLU A 717 -22.35 -18.85 2.44
CA GLU A 717 -21.77 -20.19 2.25
C GLU A 717 -22.81 -21.28 1.96
N ALA A 718 -23.83 -20.94 1.18
CA ALA A 718 -25.01 -21.76 0.92
C ALA A 718 -24.91 -22.61 -0.36
N GLY A 719 -23.79 -22.56 -1.08
CA GLY A 719 -23.53 -23.41 -2.24
C GLY A 719 -23.35 -24.89 -1.89
N TYR A 720 -23.12 -25.21 -0.62
CA TYR A 720 -23.21 -26.58 -0.10
C TYR A 720 -24.69 -26.97 0.13
N LEU A 721 -25.46 -27.09 -0.95
CA LEU A 721 -26.85 -27.52 -0.88
C LEU A 721 -26.92 -28.89 -0.20
N PRO A 722 -27.85 -29.09 0.75
CA PRO A 722 -28.01 -30.37 1.39
C PRO A 722 -28.58 -31.39 0.39
N ILE A 723 -28.15 -32.64 0.51
CA ILE A 723 -28.80 -33.74 -0.20
C ILE A 723 -30.25 -33.86 0.29
N PRO A 724 -31.26 -33.95 -0.60
CA PRO A 724 -32.65 -34.19 -0.22
C PRO A 724 -32.77 -35.33 0.77
N LYS A 725 -33.50 -35.14 1.88
CA LYS A 725 -33.56 -36.13 2.96
C LYS A 725 -33.92 -37.55 2.47
N LYS A 726 -34.87 -37.66 1.55
CA LYS A 726 -35.28 -38.94 0.95
C LYS A 726 -34.15 -39.65 0.20
N LEU A 727 -33.29 -38.91 -0.51
CA LEU A 727 -32.13 -39.46 -1.22
C LEU A 727 -31.01 -39.82 -0.23
N ALA A 728 -30.80 -39.00 0.80
CA ALA A 728 -29.82 -39.29 1.84
C ALA A 728 -30.14 -40.60 2.59
N GLN A 729 -31.43 -40.86 2.88
CA GLN A 729 -31.92 -42.11 3.47
C GLN A 729 -31.77 -43.32 2.54
N GLN A 730 -31.75 -43.10 1.22
CA GLN A 730 -31.45 -44.11 0.21
C GLN A 730 -29.93 -44.33 0.02
N GLY A 731 -29.09 -43.63 0.79
CA GLY A 731 -27.64 -43.78 0.76
C GLY A 731 -26.91 -42.83 -0.19
N VAL A 732 -27.60 -41.89 -0.86
CA VAL A 732 -26.95 -40.88 -1.70
C VAL A 732 -26.12 -39.94 -0.83
N LYS A 733 -24.82 -39.83 -1.13
CA LYS A 733 -23.86 -39.00 -0.37
C LYS A 733 -23.37 -37.76 -1.10
N ASP A 734 -23.41 -37.77 -2.44
CA ASP A 734 -22.98 -36.66 -3.28
C ASP A 734 -23.86 -36.53 -4.51
N MET A 735 -24.02 -35.31 -5.00
CA MET A 735 -24.73 -34.91 -6.21
C MET A 735 -24.04 -33.68 -6.78
N VAL A 736 -24.13 -33.47 -8.10
CA VAL A 736 -23.65 -32.21 -8.69
C VAL A 736 -24.55 -31.07 -8.24
N ARG A 737 -23.94 -30.05 -7.64
CA ARG A 737 -24.64 -28.87 -7.10
C ARG A 737 -23.99 -27.62 -7.66
N ILE A 738 -24.79 -26.68 -8.15
CA ILE A 738 -24.26 -25.45 -8.77
C ILE A 738 -24.95 -24.22 -8.17
N SER A 739 -24.18 -23.15 -7.96
CA SER A 739 -24.74 -21.88 -7.47
C SER A 739 -23.85 -20.68 -7.77
N ASP A 740 -24.44 -19.49 -7.71
CA ASP A 740 -23.71 -18.22 -7.63
C ASP A 740 -23.25 -17.88 -6.19
N ALA A 741 -23.40 -18.82 -5.25
CA ALA A 741 -23.00 -18.70 -3.86
C ALA A 741 -21.52 -19.09 -3.62
N ARG A 742 -21.12 -19.06 -2.34
CA ARG A 742 -19.88 -19.67 -1.84
C ARG A 742 -20.18 -20.96 -1.10
N MET A 743 -19.14 -21.67 -0.69
CA MET A 743 -19.24 -22.72 0.33
C MET A 743 -18.13 -22.51 1.36
N SER A 744 -18.29 -23.11 2.54
CA SER A 744 -17.21 -23.20 3.50
C SER A 744 -16.04 -23.97 2.91
N GLY A 745 -14.80 -23.51 3.14
CA GLY A 745 -13.60 -24.26 2.75
C GLY A 745 -13.51 -25.68 3.32
N THR A 746 -14.35 -25.98 4.30
CA THR A 746 -14.44 -27.25 5.04
C THR A 746 -15.46 -28.23 4.44
N ALA A 747 -16.17 -27.82 3.40
CA ALA A 747 -17.11 -28.65 2.65
C ALA A 747 -16.40 -29.60 1.67
N PHE A 748 -17.12 -30.62 1.22
CA PHE A 748 -16.68 -31.65 0.29
C PHE A 748 -17.81 -32.01 -0.70
N GLY A 749 -17.51 -32.79 -1.72
CA GLY A 749 -18.45 -33.19 -2.77
C GLY A 749 -18.36 -32.32 -4.03
N THR A 750 -19.20 -32.65 -5.00
CA THR A 750 -19.10 -32.15 -6.39
C THR A 750 -19.89 -30.86 -6.57
N ILE A 751 -19.27 -29.72 -6.25
CA ILE A 751 -19.97 -28.44 -6.11
C ILE A 751 -19.30 -27.34 -6.94
N VAL A 752 -20.08 -26.73 -7.83
CA VAL A 752 -19.70 -25.54 -8.62
C VAL A 752 -20.20 -24.28 -7.93
N LEU A 753 -19.29 -23.32 -7.77
CA LEU A 753 -19.50 -22.11 -6.99
C LEU A 753 -19.12 -20.87 -7.79
N HIS A 754 -19.51 -19.71 -7.27
CA HIS A 754 -19.07 -18.41 -7.77
C HIS A 754 -19.42 -18.20 -9.25
N ILE A 755 -20.51 -18.81 -9.72
CA ILE A 755 -20.98 -18.62 -11.08
C ILE A 755 -21.15 -17.12 -11.33
N THR A 756 -20.41 -16.63 -12.31
CA THR A 756 -20.33 -15.22 -12.65
C THR A 756 -20.73 -15.01 -14.12
N PRO A 757 -21.55 -14.00 -14.45
CA PRO A 757 -22.28 -13.11 -13.54
C PRO A 757 -23.30 -13.84 -12.66
N GLU A 758 -23.55 -13.31 -11.46
CA GLU A 758 -24.60 -13.86 -10.58
C GLU A 758 -25.99 -13.71 -11.22
N SER A 759 -26.93 -14.55 -10.82
CA SER A 759 -28.29 -14.54 -11.36
C SER A 759 -29.04 -13.24 -11.07
N ALA A 760 -28.86 -12.65 -9.88
CA ALA A 760 -29.55 -11.42 -9.44
C ALA A 760 -29.22 -10.17 -10.29
N ILE A 761 -28.18 -10.22 -11.13
CA ILE A 761 -27.81 -9.15 -12.08
C ILE A 761 -28.01 -9.55 -13.54
N GLY A 762 -28.79 -10.60 -13.80
CA GLY A 762 -29.10 -11.07 -15.15
C GLY A 762 -28.07 -12.04 -15.72
N GLY A 763 -27.26 -12.69 -14.89
CA GLY A 763 -26.37 -13.77 -15.32
C GLY A 763 -27.16 -14.97 -15.88
N PRO A 764 -26.57 -15.79 -16.78
CA PRO A 764 -27.28 -16.91 -17.44
C PRO A 764 -27.91 -17.92 -16.49
N LEU A 765 -27.38 -18.08 -15.27
CA LEU A 765 -27.96 -18.91 -14.22
C LEU A 765 -29.42 -18.52 -13.87
N ALA A 766 -29.80 -17.24 -14.06
CA ALA A 766 -31.17 -16.75 -13.86
C ALA A 766 -32.17 -17.27 -14.90
N LEU A 767 -31.70 -17.74 -16.05
CA LEU A 767 -32.56 -18.20 -17.15
C LEU A 767 -32.86 -19.70 -17.10
N LEU A 768 -32.10 -20.44 -16.28
CA LEU A 768 -32.22 -21.88 -16.17
C LEU A 768 -33.58 -22.27 -15.56
N GLN A 769 -34.21 -23.30 -16.13
CA GLN A 769 -35.47 -23.87 -15.68
C GLN A 769 -35.29 -25.31 -15.21
N THR A 770 -36.10 -25.73 -14.23
CA THR A 770 -36.18 -27.14 -13.84
C THR A 770 -36.57 -27.97 -15.06
N GLY A 771 -35.82 -29.04 -15.36
CA GLY A 771 -35.97 -29.81 -16.59
C GLY A 771 -34.81 -29.66 -17.58
N ASP A 772 -34.10 -28.53 -17.55
CA ASP A 772 -32.96 -28.28 -18.44
C ASP A 772 -31.82 -29.29 -18.22
N ARG A 773 -31.07 -29.64 -19.27
CA ARG A 773 -29.92 -30.54 -19.17
C ARG A 773 -28.64 -29.75 -18.92
N ILE A 774 -27.94 -30.06 -17.83
CA ILE A 774 -26.63 -29.46 -17.50
C ILE A 774 -25.54 -30.49 -17.70
N ARG A 775 -24.46 -30.13 -18.40
CA ARG A 775 -23.24 -30.92 -18.51
C ARG A 775 -22.10 -30.26 -17.72
N LEU A 776 -21.51 -31.01 -16.80
CA LEU A 776 -20.22 -30.74 -16.15
C LEU A 776 -19.16 -31.65 -16.77
N ASP A 777 -18.00 -31.11 -17.15
CA ASP A 777 -16.88 -31.83 -17.77
C ASP A 777 -15.53 -31.25 -17.33
#